data_AF-A0A517PHL9-F1
#
_entry.id   AF-A0A517PHL9-F1
#
_cell.length_a   1.000
_cell.length_b   1.000
_cell.length_c   1.000
_cell.angle_alpha   90.00
_cell.angle_beta   90.00
_cell.angle_gamma   90.00
#
_symmetry.space_group_name_H-M   'P 1'
#
loop_
_entity.id
_entity.type
_entity.pdbx_description
1 polymer ?
#
loop_
_entity_poly.entity_id
_entity_poly.type
_entity_poly.pdbx_seq_one_letter_code
_entity_poly.pdbx_strand_id
1 'polypeptide(L)'
;MTVRLFPQSGLLSSQNNVTARWLPRILAAGCLCLIFALLYALPTRAGEVEVKHGTILRGDIVPILGLTDALASRLEYGDTEVAIPKRKLEGYPIIMVDDGVVRYFVSRREIQRLNNDQDLSRYETFELPQRVTGRGQMLKVVGNYEDVTDFDEFGRRKVTLRTSKGLMPLLQGVTEITPHYLKITGLKQQWNLGMRTTSVKEEILDAMLKKNIDPLEPNDRIAVARFYIQAGLYLPAGKEFDYIEANFPEYKEKIAGFVTELRTLHSQQLLNELEQRRQAGQHQLAQTAIAKFPTNNVDQSILRQIREVETDYAKRSERIEKALFRLGELEAEIEEVKNKSRLQACRREVISQLNFESIDRLGSFLNLESDDSLSPREKLALAYSGWIVGAANVVTDLDTALNLWTARAHVLEYLRNEDEQLDGNMIETLSKLEGVSTAVVKQMIPLLPPILDAPIRNTETAFPIQVTDPGAELPVSYTVLLPLEYNPHHTYPMIVALPTAGAKPEMELHWWGKYKDGPGQSQRRGYIVIAPDYLQEGRDRYTDNATAHYAVIQSIRDARKRFNVDSDRVFLAGHGTGADAAFDIGMSHPGLFAGVIPIAGKSSAFNLHYWQNASNLAWYIVGGELDRDTLEHNSLLVNRMMRNGHDVIYAEYKGRGYEHYYEEIHRLFDWMELHQRVKYPKEIEAKILRPLDNRYYWVRTDDFPRHIMQGPEYVGNGRIRARPVTLGVSIKLGNVIYVKSGGKSYSLWLNPELVDFDKRLEVHVDNKTRFNDFLRPDMKAMLDDFRDRGDRQKLFDARLDF
;
A
#
# COMPACT_ATOMS: atom_id res chain seq x y z
N MET A 1 7.66 -28.55 -69.53
CA MET A 1 8.17 -27.80 -70.69
C MET A 1 9.12 -26.74 -70.16
N THR A 2 10.41 -26.96 -70.40
CA THR A 2 11.59 -26.13 -70.08
C THR A 2 11.45 -24.73 -70.71
N VAL A 3 12.06 -23.65 -70.20
CA VAL A 3 13.47 -23.28 -70.42
C VAL A 3 13.80 -22.03 -69.56
N ARG A 4 14.91 -22.08 -68.80
CA ARG A 4 15.67 -20.91 -68.28
C ARG A 4 16.50 -20.31 -69.42
N LEU A 5 16.91 -19.04 -69.36
CA LEU A 5 18.20 -18.57 -69.90
C LEU A 5 18.56 -17.16 -69.37
N PHE A 6 19.65 -17.07 -68.59
CA PHE A 6 20.45 -15.84 -68.43
C PHE A 6 21.44 -15.72 -69.60
N PRO A 7 22.09 -14.56 -69.82
CA PRO A 7 23.51 -14.48 -69.44
C PRO A 7 24.04 -13.10 -68.95
N GLN A 8 25.30 -13.15 -68.49
CA GLN A 8 26.15 -12.15 -67.81
C GLN A 8 26.99 -11.24 -68.75
N SER A 9 27.69 -10.27 -68.10
CA SER A 9 29.02 -9.66 -68.43
C SER A 9 29.06 -8.50 -69.46
N GLY A 10 29.91 -7.47 -69.39
CA GLY A 10 31.06 -7.07 -68.55
C GLY A 10 31.50 -5.62 -68.90
N LEU A 11 32.08 -4.86 -67.96
CA LEU A 11 33.49 -4.36 -67.88
C LEU A 11 33.86 -3.00 -68.56
N LEU A 12 34.34 -2.09 -67.69
CA LEU A 12 35.51 -1.18 -67.75
C LEU A 12 35.56 0.18 -68.53
N SER A 13 35.70 1.24 -67.70
CA SER A 13 36.67 2.36 -67.69
C SER A 13 36.86 3.33 -68.89
N SER A 14 36.75 4.65 -68.64
CA SER A 14 37.86 5.62 -68.56
C SER A 14 37.35 7.09 -68.48
N GLN A 15 38.28 8.05 -68.34
CA GLN A 15 38.24 9.30 -67.56
C GLN A 15 37.74 10.59 -68.26
N ASN A 16 37.35 11.58 -67.42
CA ASN A 16 37.47 13.07 -67.53
C ASN A 16 36.80 13.77 -68.76
N ASN A 17 36.03 14.87 -68.68
CA ASN A 17 36.11 16.07 -67.83
C ASN A 17 34.84 16.98 -68.03
N VAL A 18 34.45 17.73 -66.96
CA VAL A 18 33.92 19.13 -66.96
C VAL A 18 32.52 19.47 -67.56
N THR A 19 31.50 19.65 -66.70
CA THR A 19 30.82 20.95 -66.39
C THR A 19 29.45 20.80 -65.70
N ALA A 20 29.31 21.54 -64.59
CA ALA A 20 28.15 22.33 -64.13
C ALA A 20 26.69 21.79 -64.16
N ARG A 21 26.21 21.61 -62.92
CA ARG A 21 24.90 22.03 -62.33
C ARG A 21 23.67 21.11 -62.44
N TRP A 22 23.05 20.94 -61.25
CA TRP A 22 21.70 20.51 -60.87
C TRP A 22 21.49 19.05 -60.37
N LEU A 23 21.16 18.96 -59.07
CA LEU A 23 20.50 17.89 -58.29
C LEU A 23 21.24 16.56 -57.97
N PRO A 24 21.57 16.31 -56.68
CA PRO A 24 21.61 14.96 -56.12
C PRO A 24 20.56 14.78 -55.02
N ARG A 25 19.91 13.60 -54.96
CA ARG A 25 19.48 12.86 -53.74
C ARG A 25 18.33 11.88 -54.03
N ILE A 26 18.59 10.79 -54.75
CA ILE A 26 17.71 9.60 -54.76
C ILE A 26 18.47 8.29 -54.43
N LEU A 27 19.74 8.35 -54.02
CA LEU A 27 20.53 7.13 -53.75
C LEU A 27 21.26 7.12 -52.39
N ALA A 28 20.70 7.79 -51.38
CA ALA A 28 21.13 7.67 -49.98
C ALA A 28 20.00 7.25 -49.01
N ALA A 29 18.77 7.06 -49.50
CA ALA A 29 17.62 6.66 -48.67
C ALA A 29 17.44 5.13 -48.57
N GLY A 30 18.05 4.34 -49.48
CA GLY A 30 17.87 2.89 -49.54
C GLY A 30 18.81 2.07 -48.64
N CYS A 31 19.92 2.63 -48.16
CA CYS A 31 20.90 1.92 -47.33
C CYS A 31 20.84 2.27 -45.83
N LEU A 32 20.10 3.31 -45.43
CA LEU A 32 19.92 3.68 -44.02
C LEU A 32 18.74 2.97 -43.34
N CYS A 33 17.74 2.51 -44.10
CA CYS A 33 16.60 1.75 -43.55
C CYS A 33 16.89 0.25 -43.35
N LEU A 34 17.95 -0.29 -43.96
CA LEU A 34 18.33 -1.71 -43.84
C LEU A 34 19.36 -1.98 -42.73
N ILE A 35 20.01 -0.94 -42.19
CA ILE A 35 20.94 -1.06 -41.07
C ILE A 35 20.22 -0.94 -39.70
N PHE A 36 19.01 -0.36 -39.66
CA PHE A 36 18.17 -0.35 -38.44
C PHE A 36 17.33 -1.63 -38.25
N ALA A 37 17.14 -2.44 -39.30
CA ALA A 37 16.36 -3.68 -39.25
C ALA A 37 17.21 -4.93 -38.91
N LEU A 38 18.51 -4.75 -38.66
CA LEU A 38 19.47 -5.83 -38.40
C LEU A 38 20.40 -5.51 -37.21
N LEU A 39 19.91 -4.73 -36.25
CA LEU A 39 20.41 -4.82 -34.89
C LEU A 39 19.84 -6.11 -34.30
N TYR A 40 20.71 -7.11 -34.30
CA TYR A 40 20.58 -8.38 -33.62
C TYR A 40 19.68 -8.30 -32.37
N ALA A 41 18.73 -9.22 -32.29
CA ALA A 41 18.24 -9.76 -31.04
C ALA A 41 19.44 -10.26 -30.23
N LEU A 42 20.06 -9.35 -29.47
CA LEU A 42 20.82 -9.72 -28.30
C LEU A 42 19.81 -10.39 -27.35
N PRO A 43 20.16 -11.50 -26.69
CA PRO A 43 19.32 -12.00 -25.60
C PRO A 43 19.09 -10.83 -24.65
N THR A 44 17.84 -10.42 -24.50
CA THR A 44 17.48 -9.34 -23.58
C THR A 44 17.82 -9.85 -22.18
N ARG A 45 18.94 -9.38 -21.64
CA ARG A 45 19.24 -9.57 -20.23
C ARG A 45 18.25 -8.69 -19.49
N ALA A 46 17.30 -9.31 -18.80
CA ALA A 46 16.45 -8.53 -17.92
C ALA A 46 17.30 -8.00 -16.78
N GLY A 47 16.94 -6.81 -16.33
CA GLY A 47 17.55 -6.21 -15.18
C GLY A 47 16.64 -6.22 -13.97
N GLU A 48 17.25 -5.89 -12.85
CA GLU A 48 16.60 -5.63 -11.57
C GLU A 48 16.79 -4.15 -11.23
N VAL A 49 15.68 -3.46 -10.95
CA VAL A 49 15.65 -2.10 -10.41
C VAL A 49 15.19 -2.17 -8.97
N GLU A 50 16.06 -1.74 -8.06
CA GLU A 50 15.75 -1.57 -6.66
C GLU A 50 15.50 -0.08 -6.38
N VAL A 51 14.29 0.24 -5.95
CA VAL A 51 13.89 1.59 -5.53
C VAL A 51 14.38 1.82 -4.10
N LYS A 52 14.64 3.07 -3.69
CA LYS A 52 15.16 3.43 -2.35
C LYS A 52 14.36 2.87 -1.18
N HIS A 53 13.05 2.73 -1.32
CA HIS A 53 12.19 2.14 -0.30
C HIS A 53 12.25 0.59 -0.26
N GLY A 54 12.99 -0.04 -1.17
CA GLY A 54 13.26 -1.48 -1.19
C GLY A 54 12.43 -2.30 -2.17
N THR A 55 11.49 -1.70 -2.92
CA THR A 55 10.75 -2.45 -3.95
C THR A 55 11.67 -2.83 -5.10
N ILE A 56 11.54 -4.09 -5.52
CA ILE A 56 12.32 -4.68 -6.59
C ILE A 56 11.42 -4.93 -7.81
N LEU A 57 11.79 -4.32 -8.93
CA LEU A 57 11.16 -4.49 -10.24
C LEU A 57 12.10 -5.27 -11.15
N ARG A 58 11.58 -6.25 -11.89
CA ARG A 58 12.38 -7.11 -12.77
C ARG A 58 11.79 -7.10 -14.17
N GLY A 59 12.64 -6.94 -15.18
CA GLY A 59 12.22 -6.87 -16.58
C GLY A 59 13.23 -6.16 -17.46
N ASP A 60 12.84 -5.85 -18.68
CA ASP A 60 13.65 -5.08 -19.62
C ASP A 60 13.70 -3.62 -19.18
N ILE A 61 14.90 -3.13 -18.87
CA ILE A 61 15.12 -1.78 -18.33
C ILE A 61 15.35 -0.80 -19.48
N VAL A 62 14.49 0.21 -19.58
CA VAL A 62 14.53 1.24 -20.63
C VAL A 62 14.46 2.65 -20.01
N PRO A 63 15.52 3.45 -20.10
CA PRO A 63 15.47 4.87 -19.73
C PRO A 63 14.60 5.68 -20.71
N ILE A 64 13.65 6.48 -20.21
CA ILE A 64 12.72 7.29 -21.03
C ILE A 64 12.68 8.78 -20.62
N LEU A 65 12.33 9.65 -21.59
CA LEU A 65 12.32 11.11 -21.43
C LEU A 65 11.01 11.61 -20.82
N GLY A 66 9.90 10.98 -21.14
CA GLY A 66 8.58 11.26 -20.60
C GLY A 66 7.73 10.00 -20.63
N LEU A 67 6.61 9.99 -19.91
CA LEU A 67 5.73 8.83 -19.82
C LEU A 67 5.04 8.48 -21.15
N THR A 68 4.87 9.46 -22.04
CA THR A 68 4.27 9.26 -23.36
C THR A 68 5.11 9.93 -24.45
N ASP A 69 5.03 9.42 -25.67
CA ASP A 69 5.75 9.98 -26.83
C ASP A 69 5.34 11.43 -27.11
N ALA A 70 4.06 11.75 -26.93
CA ALA A 70 3.53 13.11 -27.11
C ALA A 70 4.18 14.08 -26.12
N LEU A 71 4.27 13.69 -24.85
CA LEU A 71 4.92 14.50 -23.81
C LEU A 71 6.44 14.56 -24.01
N ALA A 72 7.08 13.44 -24.34
CA ALA A 72 8.52 13.39 -24.62
C ALA A 72 8.88 14.35 -25.77
N SER A 73 8.11 14.32 -26.86
CA SER A 73 8.26 15.24 -27.99
C SER A 73 8.12 16.71 -27.55
N ARG A 74 7.08 17.06 -26.77
CA ARG A 74 6.92 18.44 -26.25
C ARG A 74 8.11 18.88 -25.39
N LEU A 75 8.68 17.98 -24.59
CA LEU A 75 9.82 18.26 -23.72
C LEU A 75 11.13 18.40 -24.50
N GLU A 76 11.32 17.66 -25.59
CA GLU A 76 12.49 17.79 -26.47
C GLU A 76 12.53 19.12 -27.22
N TYR A 77 11.37 19.63 -27.65
CA TYR A 77 11.28 20.86 -28.46
C TYR A 77 10.98 22.15 -27.65
N GLY A 78 10.90 22.06 -26.33
CA GLY A 78 10.84 23.21 -25.41
C GLY A 78 9.48 23.91 -25.32
N ASP A 79 8.60 23.40 -24.47
CA ASP A 79 7.31 24.03 -24.13
C ASP A 79 7.44 25.06 -22.98
N THR A 80 6.70 26.17 -23.05
CA THR A 80 6.80 27.32 -22.14
C THR A 80 5.96 27.21 -20.87
N GLU A 81 4.93 26.33 -20.83
CA GLU A 81 4.16 26.03 -19.61
C GLU A 81 4.91 25.10 -18.64
N VAL A 82 5.98 24.46 -19.11
CA VAL A 82 6.93 23.68 -18.29
C VAL A 82 8.29 24.37 -18.43
N ALA A 83 8.46 25.53 -17.80
CA ALA A 83 9.74 26.23 -17.81
C ALA A 83 10.82 25.37 -17.12
N ILE A 84 11.55 24.59 -17.91
CA ILE A 84 12.71 23.80 -17.47
C ILE A 84 13.88 24.78 -17.33
N PRO A 85 14.49 24.93 -16.13
CA PRO A 85 15.73 25.67 -16.00
C PRO A 85 16.78 25.08 -16.95
N LYS A 86 17.50 25.93 -17.71
CA LYS A 86 18.59 25.53 -18.64
C LYS A 86 19.83 24.96 -17.92
N ARG A 87 19.67 24.11 -16.90
CA ARG A 87 20.75 23.23 -16.42
C ARG A 87 20.67 21.92 -17.18
N LYS A 88 21.82 21.54 -17.76
CA LYS A 88 22.08 20.40 -18.63
C LYS A 88 21.13 19.21 -18.40
N LEU A 89 20.51 18.74 -19.49
CA LEU A 89 19.89 17.42 -19.59
C LEU A 89 20.89 16.34 -19.14
N GLU A 90 20.85 15.97 -17.87
CA GLU A 90 21.32 14.66 -17.42
C GLU A 90 20.23 13.65 -17.80
N GLY A 91 20.60 12.65 -18.60
CA GLY A 91 19.69 11.85 -19.42
C GLY A 91 18.49 11.22 -18.69
N TYR A 92 17.41 10.99 -19.43
CA TYR A 92 16.26 10.12 -19.10
C TYR A 92 15.88 10.07 -17.60
N PRO A 93 14.99 10.97 -17.13
CA PRO A 93 14.65 11.09 -15.70
C PRO A 93 13.74 9.97 -15.18
N ILE A 94 13.22 9.10 -16.05
CA ILE A 94 12.32 8.01 -15.72
C ILE A 94 12.96 6.71 -16.23
N ILE A 95 12.87 5.65 -15.44
CA ILE A 95 13.19 4.29 -15.87
C ILE A 95 11.90 3.52 -16.02
N MET A 96 11.71 2.91 -17.19
CA MET A 96 10.68 1.91 -17.47
C MET A 96 11.28 0.51 -17.26
N VAL A 97 10.54 -0.38 -16.61
CA VAL A 97 10.85 -1.80 -16.49
C VAL A 97 9.67 -2.58 -17.11
N ASP A 98 9.89 -3.24 -18.25
CA ASP A 98 8.86 -4.06 -18.92
C ASP A 98 9.05 -5.53 -18.52
N ASP A 99 8.12 -6.09 -17.76
CA ASP A 99 8.19 -7.49 -17.30
C ASP A 99 7.50 -8.48 -18.24
N GLY A 100 7.10 -8.02 -19.44
CA GLY A 100 6.32 -8.76 -20.42
C GLY A 100 4.83 -8.44 -20.38
N VAL A 101 4.26 -8.21 -19.20
CA VAL A 101 2.81 -7.93 -18.99
C VAL A 101 2.57 -6.49 -18.59
N VAL A 102 3.41 -5.97 -17.69
CA VAL A 102 3.28 -4.66 -17.08
C VAL A 102 4.54 -3.85 -17.36
N ARG A 103 4.36 -2.59 -17.74
CA ARG A 103 5.42 -1.58 -17.76
C ARG A 103 5.37 -0.81 -16.45
N TYR A 104 6.43 -0.94 -15.65
CA TYR A 104 6.60 -0.16 -14.43
C TYR A 104 7.43 1.07 -14.71
N PHE A 105 6.94 2.25 -14.38
CA PHE A 105 7.67 3.51 -14.49
C PHE A 105 8.03 4.02 -13.10
N VAL A 106 9.30 4.36 -12.91
CA VAL A 106 9.83 4.90 -11.65
C VAL A 106 10.74 6.10 -11.91
N SER A 107 10.82 7.01 -10.93
CA SER A 107 11.78 8.11 -10.98
C SER A 107 13.22 7.58 -10.94
N ARG A 108 14.06 8.03 -11.87
CA ARG A 108 15.50 7.73 -11.83
C ARG A 108 16.16 8.24 -10.55
N ARG A 109 15.63 9.30 -9.93
CA ARG A 109 16.16 9.86 -8.67
C ARG A 109 15.90 8.94 -7.48
N GLU A 110 14.91 8.07 -7.57
CA GLU A 110 14.50 7.13 -6.52
C GLU A 110 15.12 5.73 -6.67
N ILE A 111 15.99 5.53 -7.66
CA ILE A 111 16.69 4.25 -7.84
C ILE A 111 17.87 4.17 -6.88
N GLN A 112 17.87 3.11 -6.07
CA GLN A 112 18.98 2.74 -5.20
C GLN A 112 20.03 1.91 -5.96
N ARG A 113 19.58 0.92 -6.73
CA ARG A 113 20.45 0.00 -7.46
C ARG A 113 19.82 -0.44 -8.77
N LEU A 114 20.66 -0.59 -9.80
CA LEU A 114 20.29 -1.11 -11.11
C LEU A 114 21.27 -2.21 -11.48
N ASN A 115 20.76 -3.42 -11.72
CA ASN A 115 21.55 -4.58 -12.12
C ASN A 115 21.05 -5.09 -13.47
N ASN A 116 21.91 -5.18 -14.48
CA ASN A 116 21.56 -5.65 -15.83
C ASN A 116 22.00 -7.10 -16.12
N ASP A 117 22.46 -7.83 -15.10
CA ASP A 117 23.07 -9.15 -15.27
C ASP A 117 22.16 -10.31 -14.81
N GLN A 118 20.84 -10.19 -14.92
CA GLN A 118 19.96 -11.35 -14.76
C GLN A 118 19.68 -12.06 -16.08
N ASP A 119 19.93 -13.37 -16.07
CA ASP A 119 19.64 -14.26 -17.16
C ASP A 119 18.26 -14.90 -16.96
N LEU A 120 17.23 -14.34 -17.61
CA LEU A 120 15.87 -14.93 -17.59
C LEU A 120 15.73 -16.15 -18.51
N SER A 121 16.77 -16.55 -19.25
CA SER A 121 16.71 -17.69 -20.19
C SER A 121 16.54 -19.08 -19.52
N ARG A 122 16.26 -19.12 -18.21
CA ARG A 122 16.16 -20.34 -17.39
C ARG A 122 14.74 -20.84 -17.15
N TYR A 123 13.71 -20.10 -17.56
CA TYR A 123 12.31 -20.48 -17.34
C TYR A 123 11.80 -21.45 -18.41
N GLU A 124 11.07 -22.48 -17.98
CA GLU A 124 10.35 -23.38 -18.88
C GLU A 124 9.24 -22.60 -19.57
N THR A 125 9.21 -22.65 -20.90
CA THR A 125 8.27 -21.88 -21.72
C THR A 125 7.61 -22.79 -22.74
N PHE A 126 6.29 -22.66 -22.91
CA PHE A 126 5.50 -23.45 -23.84
C PHE A 126 4.89 -22.55 -24.91
N GLU A 127 5.18 -22.83 -26.17
CA GLU A 127 4.59 -22.12 -27.31
C GLU A 127 3.28 -22.79 -27.76
N LEU A 128 2.24 -22.00 -27.97
CA LEU A 128 0.92 -22.46 -28.41
C LEU A 128 0.62 -21.90 -29.81
N PRO A 129 0.71 -22.70 -30.88
CA PRO A 129 0.47 -22.21 -32.23
C PRO A 129 -0.98 -21.72 -32.44
N GLN A 130 -1.13 -20.44 -32.79
CA GLN A 130 -2.43 -19.84 -33.10
C GLN A 130 -2.55 -19.39 -34.55
N ARG A 131 -3.73 -19.61 -35.14
CA ARG A 131 -4.06 -19.09 -36.49
C ARG A 131 -4.64 -17.67 -36.38
N VAL A 132 -3.80 -16.67 -36.64
CA VAL A 132 -4.21 -15.26 -36.63
C VAL A 132 -4.60 -14.81 -38.04
N THR A 133 -5.83 -14.33 -38.22
CA THR A 133 -6.36 -13.82 -39.50
C THR A 133 -6.58 -12.30 -39.51
N GLY A 134 -6.51 -11.65 -38.36
CA GLY A 134 -6.71 -10.20 -38.20
C GLY A 134 -5.48 -9.36 -38.53
N ARG A 135 -5.27 -8.98 -39.79
CA ARG A 135 -4.16 -8.09 -40.19
C ARG A 135 -4.55 -6.61 -40.41
N GLY A 136 -5.82 -6.22 -40.23
CA GLY A 136 -6.30 -4.89 -40.64
C GLY A 136 -7.09 -4.06 -39.62
N GLN A 137 -7.49 -4.59 -38.46
CA GLN A 137 -8.31 -3.86 -37.48
C GLN A 137 -7.65 -3.88 -36.09
N MET A 138 -7.04 -2.75 -35.72
CA MET A 138 -6.40 -2.53 -34.41
C MET A 138 -7.42 -1.98 -33.41
N LEU A 139 -7.41 -2.53 -32.19
CA LEU A 139 -8.17 -1.97 -31.08
C LEU A 139 -7.41 -0.79 -30.47
N LYS A 140 -8.05 0.38 -30.42
CA LYS A 140 -7.48 1.60 -29.81
C LYS A 140 -7.91 1.80 -28.36
N VAL A 141 -9.08 1.29 -27.99
CA VAL A 141 -9.67 1.42 -26.66
C VAL A 141 -10.33 0.09 -26.33
N VAL A 142 -10.11 -0.40 -25.12
CA VAL A 142 -10.77 -1.59 -24.57
C VAL A 142 -11.66 -1.13 -23.42
N GLY A 143 -12.97 -1.22 -23.63
CA GLY A 143 -13.98 -0.89 -22.62
C GLY A 143 -14.22 -2.06 -21.66
N ASN A 144 -15.30 -1.96 -20.87
CA ASN A 144 -15.66 -2.98 -19.91
C ASN A 144 -15.89 -4.34 -20.56
N TYR A 145 -15.42 -5.37 -19.89
CA TYR A 145 -15.69 -6.76 -20.23
C TYR A 145 -17.13 -7.09 -19.82
N GLU A 146 -17.94 -7.54 -20.77
CA GLU A 146 -19.30 -8.03 -20.52
C GLU A 146 -19.27 -9.50 -20.10
N ASP A 147 -18.48 -10.30 -20.82
CA ASP A 147 -18.37 -11.74 -20.65
C ASP A 147 -16.98 -12.20 -21.09
N VAL A 148 -16.39 -13.11 -20.32
CA VAL A 148 -15.07 -13.70 -20.58
C VAL A 148 -15.17 -15.19 -20.29
N THR A 149 -15.07 -16.00 -21.34
CA THR A 149 -15.00 -17.46 -21.15
C THR A 149 -13.62 -17.85 -20.63
N ASP A 150 -13.54 -18.99 -19.93
CA ASP A 150 -12.25 -19.64 -19.70
C ASP A 150 -11.58 -19.99 -21.04
N PHE A 151 -10.27 -20.22 -21.00
CA PHE A 151 -9.54 -20.79 -22.12
C PHE A 151 -9.90 -22.27 -22.29
N ASP A 152 -9.94 -22.74 -23.53
CA ASP A 152 -9.96 -24.16 -23.85
C ASP A 152 -8.54 -24.79 -23.76
N GLU A 153 -8.44 -26.11 -23.94
CA GLU A 153 -7.16 -26.84 -23.94
C GLU A 153 -6.17 -26.37 -25.04
N PHE A 154 -6.64 -25.65 -26.06
CA PHE A 154 -5.82 -25.07 -27.13
C PHE A 154 -5.44 -23.61 -26.85
N GLY A 155 -5.78 -23.10 -25.67
CA GLY A 155 -5.51 -21.72 -25.25
C GLY A 155 -6.40 -20.69 -25.93
N ARG A 156 -7.61 -21.04 -26.37
CA ARG A 156 -8.53 -20.11 -27.04
C ARG A 156 -9.69 -19.75 -26.14
N ARG A 157 -10.13 -18.49 -26.20
CA ARG A 157 -11.33 -18.02 -25.48
C ARG A 157 -12.10 -16.97 -26.26
N LYS A 158 -13.35 -16.76 -25.85
CA LYS A 158 -14.18 -15.66 -26.33
C LYS A 158 -14.24 -14.58 -25.24
N VAL A 159 -14.07 -13.33 -25.69
CA VAL A 159 -14.24 -12.14 -24.86
C VAL A 159 -15.29 -11.26 -25.51
N THR A 160 -16.27 -10.79 -24.74
CA THR A 160 -17.27 -9.84 -25.23
C THR A 160 -17.03 -8.50 -24.56
N LEU A 161 -16.70 -7.47 -25.35
CA LEU A 161 -16.52 -6.11 -24.86
C LEU A 161 -17.80 -5.29 -25.05
N ARG A 162 -18.11 -4.45 -24.08
CA ARG A 162 -19.13 -3.41 -24.22
C ARG A 162 -18.52 -2.17 -24.88
N THR A 163 -18.99 -1.81 -26.07
CA THR A 163 -18.52 -0.63 -26.82
C THR A 163 -19.65 0.37 -27.05
N SER A 164 -19.32 1.60 -27.49
CA SER A 164 -20.32 2.59 -27.87
C SER A 164 -21.22 2.16 -29.03
N LYS A 165 -20.79 1.16 -29.82
CA LYS A 165 -21.55 0.58 -30.94
C LYS A 165 -22.29 -0.70 -30.56
N GLY A 166 -22.31 -1.08 -29.27
CA GLY A 166 -22.89 -2.32 -28.76
C GLY A 166 -21.84 -3.36 -28.35
N LEU A 167 -22.29 -4.61 -28.18
CA LEU A 167 -21.44 -5.72 -27.78
C LEU A 167 -20.54 -6.17 -28.94
N MET A 168 -19.23 -6.27 -28.67
CA MET A 168 -18.23 -6.70 -29.63
C MET A 168 -17.59 -8.01 -29.17
N PRO A 169 -17.99 -9.17 -29.73
CA PRO A 169 -17.34 -10.43 -29.45
C PRO A 169 -15.99 -10.51 -30.17
N LEU A 170 -14.96 -10.87 -29.41
CA LEU A 170 -13.58 -11.03 -29.82
C LEU A 170 -13.12 -12.45 -29.50
N LEU A 171 -12.20 -12.97 -30.31
CA LEU A 171 -11.55 -14.25 -30.07
C LEU A 171 -10.10 -13.99 -29.70
N GLN A 172 -9.66 -14.59 -28.60
CA GLN A 172 -8.29 -14.54 -28.12
C GLN A 172 -7.66 -15.92 -28.18
N GLY A 173 -6.35 -15.97 -28.36
CA GLY A 173 -5.53 -17.17 -28.29
C GLY A 173 -4.25 -16.91 -27.52
N VAL A 174 -3.89 -17.83 -26.64
CA VAL A 174 -2.59 -17.89 -25.95
C VAL A 174 -1.55 -18.35 -26.97
N THR A 175 -0.44 -17.63 -27.03
CA THR A 175 0.68 -17.91 -27.94
C THR A 175 1.92 -18.43 -27.22
N GLU A 176 2.07 -18.06 -25.95
CA GLU A 176 3.18 -18.44 -25.09
C GLU A 176 2.70 -18.53 -23.65
N ILE A 177 3.15 -19.55 -22.93
CA ILE A 177 2.94 -19.72 -21.49
C ILE A 177 4.33 -19.76 -20.82
N THR A 178 4.57 -18.83 -19.91
CA THR A 178 5.74 -18.80 -19.04
C THR A 178 5.30 -19.02 -17.58
N PRO A 179 6.22 -19.28 -16.64
CA PRO A 179 5.84 -19.47 -15.23
C PRO A 179 5.20 -18.23 -14.61
N HIS A 180 5.46 -17.04 -15.16
CA HIS A 180 5.01 -15.76 -14.60
C HIS A 180 3.87 -15.11 -15.39
N TYR A 181 3.79 -15.35 -16.70
CA TYR A 181 2.75 -14.78 -17.54
C TYR A 181 2.41 -15.61 -18.79
N LEU A 182 1.25 -15.32 -19.38
CA LEU A 182 0.80 -15.75 -20.71
C LEU A 182 0.84 -14.59 -21.70
N LYS A 183 1.30 -14.84 -22.93
CA LYS A 183 1.12 -13.92 -24.07
C LYS A 183 -0.15 -14.27 -24.82
N ILE A 184 -1.06 -13.31 -24.95
CA ILE A 184 -2.36 -13.49 -25.59
C ILE A 184 -2.45 -12.57 -26.80
N THR A 185 -3.00 -13.09 -27.91
CA THR A 185 -3.30 -12.31 -29.13
C THR A 185 -4.78 -12.42 -29.49
N GLY A 186 -5.32 -11.36 -30.09
CA GLY A 186 -6.56 -11.42 -30.86
C GLY A 186 -6.38 -12.30 -32.09
N LEU A 187 -7.30 -13.23 -32.33
CA LEU A 187 -7.25 -14.13 -33.48
C LEU A 187 -7.78 -13.46 -34.76
N LYS A 188 -8.74 -12.53 -34.61
CA LYS A 188 -9.39 -11.82 -35.72
C LYS A 188 -9.09 -10.31 -35.74
N GLN A 189 -8.48 -9.77 -34.68
CA GLN A 189 -8.15 -8.35 -34.52
C GLN A 189 -6.70 -8.22 -34.04
N GLN A 190 -6.05 -7.11 -34.34
CA GLN A 190 -4.73 -6.80 -33.77
C GLN A 190 -4.90 -6.34 -32.32
N TRP A 191 -4.62 -7.25 -31.39
CA TRP A 191 -4.74 -7.02 -29.96
C TRP A 191 -3.79 -7.96 -29.22
N ASN A 192 -2.64 -7.45 -28.77
CA ASN A 192 -1.69 -8.21 -27.97
C ASN A 192 -1.78 -7.74 -26.53
N LEU A 193 -1.80 -8.68 -25.59
CA LEU A 193 -1.88 -8.40 -24.16
C LEU A 193 -1.19 -9.50 -23.36
N GLY A 194 -0.87 -9.18 -22.11
CA GLY A 194 -0.37 -10.13 -21.12
C GLY A 194 -1.41 -10.48 -20.06
N MET A 195 -1.20 -11.61 -19.39
CA MET A 195 -1.94 -12.03 -18.19
C MET A 195 -0.99 -12.81 -17.28
N ARG A 196 -1.05 -12.63 -15.97
CA ARG A 196 -0.26 -13.44 -15.02
C ARG A 196 -0.71 -14.89 -15.08
N THR A 197 0.25 -15.81 -14.98
CA THR A 197 -0.04 -17.26 -14.97
C THR A 197 -0.96 -17.64 -13.80
N THR A 198 -0.77 -16.98 -12.66
CA THR A 198 -1.60 -17.15 -11.45
C THR A 198 -3.05 -16.65 -11.60
N SER A 199 -3.37 -15.91 -12.66
CA SER A 199 -4.73 -15.46 -12.97
C SER A 199 -5.55 -16.52 -13.73
N VAL A 200 -4.91 -17.60 -14.20
CA VAL A 200 -5.58 -18.71 -14.88
C VAL A 200 -5.94 -19.80 -13.87
N LYS A 201 -7.12 -20.40 -14.00
CA LYS A 201 -7.53 -21.55 -13.16
C LYS A 201 -6.53 -22.69 -13.35
N GLU A 202 -6.14 -23.33 -12.24
CA GLU A 202 -5.16 -24.42 -12.23
C GLU A 202 -5.52 -25.53 -13.22
N GLU A 203 -6.79 -25.98 -13.24
CA GLU A 203 -7.23 -27.04 -14.16
C GLU A 203 -7.11 -26.65 -15.63
N ILE A 204 -7.35 -25.37 -15.95
CA ILE A 204 -7.28 -24.85 -17.33
C ILE A 204 -5.81 -24.68 -17.76
N LEU A 205 -4.96 -24.19 -16.86
CA LEU A 205 -3.52 -24.11 -17.11
C LEU A 205 -2.93 -25.52 -17.34
N ASP A 206 -3.29 -26.48 -16.50
CA ASP A 206 -2.84 -27.88 -16.64
C ASP A 206 -3.30 -28.50 -17.96
N ALA A 207 -4.57 -28.28 -18.35
CA ALA A 207 -5.08 -28.74 -19.63
C ALA A 207 -4.30 -28.15 -20.83
N MET A 208 -4.01 -26.85 -20.81
CA MET A 208 -3.20 -26.20 -21.86
C MET A 208 -1.78 -26.75 -21.91
N LEU A 209 -1.11 -26.90 -20.77
CA LEU A 209 0.26 -27.43 -20.72
C LEU A 209 0.31 -28.87 -21.23
N LYS A 210 -0.58 -29.74 -20.73
CA LYS A 210 -0.65 -31.16 -21.12
C LYS A 210 -1.01 -31.37 -22.58
N LYS A 211 -1.71 -30.42 -23.21
CA LYS A 211 -2.01 -30.49 -24.64
C LYS A 211 -0.79 -30.21 -25.53
N ASN A 212 0.22 -29.53 -25.00
CA ASN A 212 1.43 -29.12 -25.72
C ASN A 212 2.63 -30.06 -25.51
N ILE A 213 2.44 -31.20 -24.85
CA ILE A 213 3.50 -32.19 -24.60
C ILE A 213 3.11 -33.57 -25.14
N ASP A 214 4.10 -34.44 -25.35
CA ASP A 214 3.82 -35.88 -25.50
C ASP A 214 3.67 -36.52 -24.09
N PRO A 215 2.48 -37.01 -23.72
CA PRO A 215 2.25 -37.59 -22.40
C PRO A 215 3.03 -38.89 -22.16
N LEU A 216 3.60 -39.51 -23.21
CA LEU A 216 4.44 -40.70 -23.12
C LEU A 216 5.93 -40.37 -23.07
N GLU A 217 6.32 -39.12 -23.25
CA GLU A 217 7.71 -38.66 -23.15
C GLU A 217 7.99 -38.12 -21.72
N PRO A 218 8.81 -38.80 -20.90
CA PRO A 218 9.02 -38.39 -19.51
C PRO A 218 9.69 -37.03 -19.38
N ASN A 219 10.53 -36.64 -20.33
CA ASN A 219 11.22 -35.34 -20.28
C ASN A 219 10.25 -34.15 -20.43
N ASP A 220 9.21 -34.29 -21.25
CA ASP A 220 8.20 -33.25 -21.41
C ASP A 220 7.39 -33.08 -20.11
N ARG A 221 7.09 -34.18 -19.42
CA ARG A 221 6.44 -34.14 -18.10
C ARG A 221 7.33 -33.52 -17.02
N ILE A 222 8.63 -33.80 -17.05
CA ILE A 222 9.60 -33.12 -16.18
C ILE A 222 9.60 -31.62 -16.44
N ALA A 223 9.52 -31.18 -17.70
CA ALA A 223 9.41 -29.75 -18.03
C ALA A 223 8.14 -29.11 -17.46
N VAL A 224 6.99 -29.79 -17.51
CA VAL A 224 5.75 -29.33 -16.86
C VAL A 224 5.88 -29.25 -15.34
N ALA A 225 6.48 -30.26 -14.70
CA ALA A 225 6.71 -30.25 -13.26
C ALA A 225 7.66 -29.12 -12.83
N ARG A 226 8.73 -28.86 -13.61
CA ARG A 226 9.66 -27.73 -13.41
C ARG A 226 8.96 -26.39 -13.61
N PHE A 227 8.11 -26.27 -14.64
CA PHE A 227 7.29 -25.09 -14.86
C PHE A 227 6.43 -24.79 -13.63
N TYR A 228 5.78 -25.80 -13.05
CA TYR A 228 4.98 -25.63 -11.84
C TYR A 228 5.82 -25.18 -10.63
N ILE A 229 7.01 -25.74 -10.43
CA ILE A 229 7.95 -25.23 -9.40
C ILE A 229 8.25 -23.74 -9.63
N GLN A 230 8.62 -23.38 -10.87
CA GLN A 230 9.00 -22.01 -11.22
C GLN A 230 7.84 -21.01 -11.11
N ALA A 231 6.59 -21.48 -11.25
CA ALA A 231 5.37 -20.70 -11.08
C ALA A 231 4.89 -20.64 -9.62
N GLY A 232 5.56 -21.32 -8.68
CA GLY A 232 5.13 -21.43 -7.28
C GLY A 232 3.93 -22.36 -7.06
N LEU A 233 3.59 -23.19 -8.05
CA LEU A 233 2.49 -24.15 -8.03
C LEU A 233 2.97 -25.52 -7.51
N TYR A 234 3.37 -25.58 -6.25
CA TYR A 234 4.04 -26.75 -5.69
C TYR A 234 3.16 -28.00 -5.58
N LEU A 235 1.84 -27.85 -5.36
CA LEU A 235 0.92 -28.99 -5.31
C LEU A 235 0.77 -29.68 -6.68
N PRO A 236 0.49 -28.95 -7.78
CA PRO A 236 0.58 -29.50 -9.14
C PRO A 236 1.91 -30.15 -9.46
N ALA A 237 3.03 -29.50 -9.11
CA ALA A 237 4.37 -30.06 -9.35
C ALA A 237 4.54 -31.43 -8.67
N GLY A 238 4.11 -31.55 -7.41
CA GLY A 238 4.19 -32.81 -6.66
C GLY A 238 3.39 -33.93 -7.33
N LYS A 239 2.15 -33.65 -7.73
CA LYS A 239 1.30 -34.63 -8.44
C LYS A 239 1.95 -35.12 -9.74
N GLU A 240 2.60 -34.22 -10.48
CA GLU A 240 3.27 -34.58 -11.74
C GLU A 240 4.53 -35.45 -11.49
N PHE A 241 5.33 -35.13 -10.46
CA PHE A 241 6.45 -36.00 -10.08
C PHE A 241 6.00 -37.37 -9.56
N ASP A 242 4.94 -37.43 -8.74
CA ASP A 242 4.37 -38.70 -8.27
C ASP A 242 3.90 -39.57 -9.45
N TYR A 243 3.30 -38.95 -10.48
CA TYR A 243 2.93 -39.64 -11.71
C TYR A 243 4.16 -40.18 -12.46
N ILE A 244 5.23 -39.39 -12.58
CA ILE A 244 6.47 -39.82 -13.24
C ILE A 244 7.10 -40.98 -12.48
N GLU A 245 7.19 -40.93 -11.14
CA GLU A 245 7.73 -42.02 -10.33
C GLU A 245 6.94 -43.32 -10.49
N ALA A 246 5.61 -43.23 -10.60
CA ALA A 246 4.74 -44.39 -10.71
C ALA A 246 4.77 -45.05 -12.11
N ASN A 247 4.87 -44.25 -13.18
CA ASN A 247 4.73 -44.73 -14.56
C ASN A 247 6.07 -44.86 -15.32
N PHE A 248 7.11 -44.17 -14.86
CA PHE A 248 8.45 -44.15 -15.47
C PHE A 248 9.53 -44.32 -14.38
N PRO A 249 9.56 -45.47 -13.68
CA PRO A 249 10.41 -45.68 -12.51
C PRO A 249 11.92 -45.51 -12.79
N GLU A 250 12.36 -45.70 -14.03
CA GLU A 250 13.74 -45.47 -14.47
C GLU A 250 14.18 -44.00 -14.41
N TYR A 251 13.23 -43.06 -14.33
CA TYR A 251 13.51 -41.63 -14.18
C TYR A 251 13.64 -41.17 -12.73
N LYS A 252 13.41 -42.05 -11.75
CA LYS A 252 13.40 -41.70 -10.31
C LYS A 252 14.67 -40.99 -9.86
N GLU A 253 15.85 -41.47 -10.25
CA GLU A 253 17.12 -40.83 -9.90
C GLU A 253 17.28 -39.46 -10.58
N LYS A 254 16.76 -39.30 -11.80
CA LYS A 254 16.82 -38.05 -12.57
C LYS A 254 15.98 -36.94 -11.94
N ILE A 255 14.83 -37.28 -11.35
CA ILE A 255 13.92 -36.30 -10.75
C ILE A 255 14.15 -36.05 -9.26
N ALA A 256 14.98 -36.88 -8.60
CA ALA A 256 15.24 -36.78 -7.16
C ALA A 256 15.68 -35.38 -6.70
N GLY A 257 16.51 -34.69 -7.50
CA GLY A 257 16.93 -33.32 -7.23
C GLY A 257 15.77 -32.32 -7.27
N PHE A 258 14.92 -32.40 -8.29
CA PHE A 258 13.75 -31.52 -8.44
C PHE A 258 12.69 -31.77 -7.35
N VAL A 259 12.47 -33.02 -6.98
CA VAL A 259 11.56 -33.37 -5.86
C VAL A 259 12.08 -32.80 -4.54
N THR A 260 13.40 -32.83 -4.33
CA THR A 260 14.03 -32.22 -3.14
C THR A 260 13.89 -30.69 -3.14
N GLU A 261 14.14 -30.05 -4.28
CA GLU A 261 13.95 -28.60 -4.46
C GLU A 261 12.50 -28.19 -4.23
N LEU A 262 11.54 -28.89 -4.85
CA LEU A 262 10.11 -28.69 -4.68
C LEU A 262 9.70 -28.71 -3.20
N ARG A 263 10.12 -29.75 -2.46
CA ARG A 263 9.82 -29.88 -1.02
C ARG A 263 10.38 -28.71 -0.23
N THR A 264 11.62 -28.33 -0.52
CA THR A 264 12.29 -27.19 0.14
C THR A 264 11.52 -25.89 -0.09
N LEU A 265 11.18 -25.57 -1.33
CA LEU A 265 10.45 -24.35 -1.71
C LEU A 265 9.02 -24.33 -1.14
N HIS A 266 8.32 -25.47 -1.18
CA HIS A 266 6.99 -25.61 -0.58
C HIS A 266 7.05 -25.37 0.94
N SER A 267 7.97 -26.04 1.64
CA SER A 267 8.14 -25.86 3.08
C SER A 267 8.50 -24.43 3.45
N GLN A 268 9.34 -23.76 2.65
CA GLN A 268 9.65 -22.34 2.85
C GLN A 268 8.41 -21.45 2.66
N GLN A 269 7.58 -21.72 1.65
CA GLN A 269 6.33 -20.97 1.44
C GLN A 269 5.37 -21.12 2.62
N LEU A 270 5.22 -22.34 3.16
CA LEU A 270 4.39 -22.59 4.34
C LEU A 270 4.93 -21.88 5.58
N LEU A 271 6.26 -21.84 5.75
CA LEU A 271 6.90 -21.11 6.83
C LEU A 271 6.65 -19.59 6.71
N ASN A 272 6.79 -19.03 5.51
CA ASN A 272 6.50 -17.62 5.27
C ASN A 272 5.03 -17.28 5.57
N GLU A 273 4.08 -18.13 5.17
CA GLU A 273 2.66 -17.98 5.49
C GLU A 273 2.41 -18.04 7.01
N LEU A 274 3.11 -18.95 7.72
CA LEU A 274 3.02 -19.05 9.18
C LEU A 274 3.52 -17.78 9.86
N GLU A 275 4.68 -17.26 9.45
CA GLU A 275 5.23 -16.01 9.99
C GLU A 275 4.31 -14.82 9.72
N GLN A 276 3.75 -14.75 8.51
CA GLN A 276 2.79 -13.71 8.15
C GLN A 276 1.53 -13.77 9.03
N ARG A 277 1.00 -14.96 9.32
CA ARG A 277 -0.14 -15.12 10.25
C ARG A 277 0.19 -14.64 11.65
N ARG A 278 1.40 -14.96 12.15
CA ARG A 278 1.85 -14.48 13.47
C ARG A 278 1.95 -12.95 13.51
N GLN A 279 2.53 -12.35 12.48
CA GLN A 279 2.64 -10.89 12.36
C GLN A 279 1.27 -10.21 12.24
N ALA A 280 0.28 -10.89 11.66
CA ALA A 280 -1.10 -10.42 11.54
C ALA A 280 -1.97 -10.65 12.80
N GLY A 281 -1.40 -11.18 13.90
CA GLY A 281 -2.13 -11.50 15.13
C GLY A 281 -3.05 -12.72 15.05
N GLN A 282 -2.90 -13.56 14.01
CA GLN A 282 -3.73 -14.75 13.75
C GLN A 282 -3.17 -15.98 14.44
N HIS A 283 -3.16 -15.96 15.76
CA HIS A 283 -2.46 -16.96 16.55
C HIS A 283 -3.12 -18.35 16.50
N GLN A 284 -4.45 -18.46 16.44
CA GLN A 284 -5.12 -19.77 16.39
C GLN A 284 -4.87 -20.44 15.03
N LEU A 285 -4.94 -19.66 13.94
CA LEU A 285 -4.58 -20.09 12.60
C LEU A 285 -3.10 -20.45 12.49
N ALA A 286 -2.20 -19.70 13.13
CA ALA A 286 -0.76 -20.02 13.17
C ALA A 286 -0.51 -21.35 13.91
N GLN A 287 -1.11 -21.57 15.07
CA GLN A 287 -1.01 -22.84 15.80
C GLN A 287 -1.58 -24.02 14.98
N THR A 288 -2.70 -23.81 14.29
CA THR A 288 -3.27 -24.82 13.38
C THR A 288 -2.33 -25.13 12.22
N ALA A 289 -1.65 -24.12 11.67
CA ALA A 289 -0.68 -24.30 10.60
C ALA A 289 0.56 -25.08 11.07
N ILE A 290 1.07 -24.81 12.28
CA ILE A 290 2.18 -25.57 12.90
C ILE A 290 1.79 -27.04 13.03
N ALA A 291 0.60 -27.32 13.57
CA ALA A 291 0.13 -28.70 13.78
C ALA A 291 -0.02 -29.50 12.47
N LYS A 292 -0.27 -28.81 11.34
CA LYS A 292 -0.42 -29.40 10.01
C LYS A 292 0.86 -29.35 9.17
N PHE A 293 1.95 -28.81 9.71
CA PHE A 293 3.18 -28.59 8.95
C PHE A 293 3.83 -29.94 8.57
N PRO A 294 4.26 -30.13 7.30
CA PRO A 294 4.88 -31.39 6.88
C PRO A 294 6.23 -31.60 7.57
N THR A 295 6.48 -32.79 8.12
CA THR A 295 7.74 -33.13 8.82
C THR A 295 8.66 -34.05 8.02
N ASN A 296 8.13 -34.77 7.04
CA ASN A 296 8.87 -35.74 6.26
C ASN A 296 9.69 -35.05 5.16
N ASN A 297 10.98 -35.38 5.07
CA ASN A 297 11.89 -34.89 4.01
C ASN A 297 11.93 -33.35 3.87
N VAL A 298 11.79 -32.64 4.98
CA VAL A 298 11.95 -31.18 5.07
C VAL A 298 13.36 -30.86 5.58
N ASP A 299 13.93 -29.77 5.09
CA ASP A 299 15.22 -29.27 5.54
C ASP A 299 15.24 -29.06 7.06
N GLN A 300 16.32 -29.50 7.73
CA GLN A 300 16.44 -29.41 9.20
C GLN A 300 16.43 -27.96 9.69
N SER A 301 16.89 -27.00 8.89
CA SER A 301 16.83 -25.58 9.23
C SER A 301 15.39 -25.05 9.30
N ILE A 302 14.50 -25.51 8.42
CA ILE A 302 13.07 -25.17 8.43
C ILE A 302 12.40 -25.83 9.63
N LEU A 303 12.66 -27.12 9.87
CA LEU A 303 12.11 -27.83 11.04
C LEU A 303 12.55 -27.20 12.35
N ARG A 304 13.80 -26.71 12.43
CA ARG A 304 14.29 -25.95 13.59
C ARG A 304 13.49 -24.66 13.79
N GLN A 305 13.27 -23.88 12.74
CA GLN A 305 12.46 -22.66 12.80
C GLN A 305 11.04 -22.94 13.29
N ILE A 306 10.39 -24.00 12.76
CA ILE A 306 9.06 -24.41 13.24
C ILE A 306 9.06 -24.76 14.73
N ARG A 307 10.07 -25.53 15.21
CA ARG A 307 10.21 -25.84 16.65
C ARG A 307 10.46 -24.59 17.50
N GLU A 308 11.21 -23.61 16.99
CA GLU A 308 11.40 -22.32 17.66
C GLU A 308 10.07 -21.57 17.80
N VAL A 309 9.24 -21.56 16.75
CA VAL A 309 7.89 -20.98 16.79
C VAL A 309 7.00 -21.71 17.80
N GLU A 310 6.98 -23.04 17.77
CA GLU A 310 6.21 -23.86 18.71
C GLU A 310 6.63 -23.59 20.16
N THR A 311 7.94 -23.50 20.40
CA THR A 311 8.51 -23.19 21.72
C THR A 311 8.14 -21.79 22.19
N ASP A 312 8.13 -20.78 21.30
CA ASP A 312 7.67 -19.42 21.63
C ASP A 312 6.20 -19.43 22.07
N TYR A 313 5.33 -20.11 21.33
CA TYR A 313 3.92 -20.26 21.72
C TYR A 313 3.75 -20.96 23.06
N ALA A 314 4.47 -22.07 23.29
CA ALA A 314 4.42 -22.78 24.56
C ALA A 314 4.86 -21.90 25.73
N LYS A 315 5.97 -21.16 25.59
CA LYS A 315 6.45 -20.21 26.60
C LYS A 315 5.46 -19.07 26.86
N ARG A 316 4.83 -18.53 25.83
CA ARG A 316 3.81 -17.48 25.99
C ARG A 316 2.57 -18.01 26.70
N SER A 317 2.10 -19.21 26.36
CA SER A 317 1.00 -19.86 27.07
C SER A 317 1.32 -20.10 28.54
N GLU A 318 2.51 -20.62 28.85
CA GLU A 318 2.99 -20.79 30.23
C GLU A 318 3.03 -19.46 30.99
N ARG A 319 3.54 -18.39 30.35
CA ARG A 319 3.54 -17.03 30.93
C ARG A 319 2.12 -16.52 31.22
N ILE A 320 1.16 -16.78 30.33
CA ILE A 320 -0.25 -16.42 30.52
C ILE A 320 -0.81 -17.19 31.73
N GLU A 321 -0.66 -18.51 31.77
CA GLU A 321 -1.13 -19.35 32.90
C GLU A 321 -0.51 -18.91 34.23
N LYS A 322 0.80 -18.66 34.23
CA LYS A 322 1.54 -18.16 35.38
C LYS A 322 1.01 -16.81 35.85
N ALA A 323 0.73 -15.87 34.93
CA ALA A 323 0.13 -14.59 35.27
C ALA A 323 -1.26 -14.76 35.91
N LEU A 324 -2.12 -15.59 35.30
CA LEU A 324 -3.48 -15.84 35.80
C LEU A 324 -3.46 -16.40 37.23
N PHE A 325 -2.57 -17.35 37.49
CA PHE A 325 -2.39 -17.97 38.80
C PHE A 325 -1.87 -16.96 39.83
N ARG A 326 -0.73 -16.32 39.54
CA ARG A 326 -0.04 -15.44 40.50
C ARG A 326 -0.83 -14.18 40.82
N LEU A 327 -1.56 -13.60 39.86
CA LEU A 327 -2.45 -12.48 40.15
C LEU A 327 -3.56 -12.85 41.13
N GLY A 328 -4.07 -14.09 41.07
CA GLY A 328 -5.07 -14.57 42.03
C GLY A 328 -4.50 -14.80 43.43
N GLU A 329 -3.31 -15.39 43.51
CA GLU A 329 -2.63 -15.65 44.78
C GLU A 329 -2.25 -14.36 45.50
N LEU A 330 -1.59 -13.42 44.81
CA LEU A 330 -1.17 -12.15 45.38
C LEU A 330 -2.35 -11.28 45.84
N GLU A 331 -3.48 -11.32 45.14
CA GLU A 331 -4.69 -10.60 45.58
C GLU A 331 -5.27 -11.20 46.87
N ALA A 332 -5.21 -12.53 47.03
CA ALA A 332 -5.69 -13.21 48.22
C ALA A 332 -4.85 -12.88 49.48
N GLU A 333 -3.56 -12.57 49.29
CA GLU A 333 -2.65 -12.14 50.35
C GLU A 333 -2.87 -10.68 50.80
N ILE A 334 -3.64 -9.88 50.05
CA ILE A 334 -3.98 -8.51 50.48
C ILE A 334 -5.12 -8.53 51.50
N GLU A 335 -4.78 -8.27 52.76
CA GLU A 335 -5.74 -8.15 53.87
C GLU A 335 -6.52 -6.81 53.87
N GLU A 336 -6.06 -5.82 53.10
CA GLU A 336 -6.58 -4.45 53.16
C GLU A 336 -7.96 -4.29 52.48
N VAL A 337 -8.97 -3.89 53.26
CA VAL A 337 -10.36 -3.73 52.80
C VAL A 337 -10.54 -2.55 51.83
N LYS A 338 -9.77 -1.47 52.00
CA LYS A 338 -9.98 -0.18 51.31
C LYS A 338 -9.90 -0.29 49.78
N ASN A 339 -8.94 -1.05 49.25
CA ASN A 339 -8.67 -1.15 47.81
C ASN A 339 -9.20 -2.44 47.17
N LYS A 340 -9.81 -3.34 47.95
CA LYS A 340 -10.20 -4.68 47.51
C LYS A 340 -11.11 -4.69 46.27
N SER A 341 -12.13 -3.83 46.23
CA SER A 341 -13.05 -3.74 45.08
C SER A 341 -12.37 -3.23 43.81
N ARG A 342 -11.43 -2.28 43.93
CA ARG A 342 -10.65 -1.75 42.81
C ARG A 342 -9.71 -2.82 42.25
N LEU A 343 -9.02 -3.56 43.13
CA LEU A 343 -8.13 -4.66 42.73
C LEU A 343 -8.90 -5.77 42.01
N GLN A 344 -10.06 -6.16 42.52
CA GLN A 344 -10.95 -7.13 41.87
C GLN A 344 -11.37 -6.68 40.46
N ALA A 345 -11.69 -5.39 40.29
CA ALA A 345 -12.03 -4.84 38.99
C ALA A 345 -10.84 -4.86 38.03
N CYS A 346 -9.65 -4.48 38.49
CA CYS A 346 -8.41 -4.52 37.70
C CYS A 346 -8.10 -5.96 37.27
N ARG A 347 -8.09 -6.91 38.20
CA ARG A 347 -7.84 -8.33 37.91
C ARG A 347 -8.84 -8.89 36.91
N ARG A 348 -10.13 -8.62 37.08
CA ARG A 348 -11.17 -9.10 36.16
C ARG A 348 -10.95 -8.60 34.72
N GLU A 349 -10.55 -7.34 34.58
CA GLU A 349 -10.24 -6.79 33.27
C GLU A 349 -8.98 -7.43 32.67
N VAL A 350 -7.89 -7.49 33.43
CA VAL A 350 -6.63 -8.10 32.99
C VAL A 350 -6.87 -9.54 32.55
N ILE A 351 -7.54 -10.36 33.39
CA ILE A 351 -7.81 -11.77 33.09
C ILE A 351 -8.67 -11.94 31.83
N SER A 352 -9.70 -11.12 31.65
CA SER A 352 -10.60 -11.26 30.48
C SER A 352 -9.95 -10.85 29.17
N GLN A 353 -8.87 -10.07 29.23
CA GLN A 353 -8.17 -9.53 28.07
C GLN A 353 -6.75 -10.07 27.91
N LEU A 354 -6.28 -10.95 28.81
CA LEU A 354 -4.94 -11.54 28.75
C LEU A 354 -4.87 -12.59 27.64
N ASN A 355 -4.02 -12.35 26.65
CA ASN A 355 -3.79 -13.22 25.50
C ASN A 355 -2.38 -12.99 24.94
N PHE A 356 -2.06 -13.62 23.81
CA PHE A 356 -0.74 -13.52 23.17
C PHE A 356 -0.33 -12.09 22.76
N GLU A 357 -1.30 -11.18 22.56
CA GLU A 357 -1.06 -9.78 22.16
C GLU A 357 -0.91 -8.85 23.38
N SER A 358 -1.44 -9.24 24.54
CA SER A 358 -1.44 -8.40 25.75
C SER A 358 -0.48 -8.88 26.85
N ILE A 359 0.05 -10.11 26.75
CA ILE A 359 0.94 -10.70 27.77
C ILE A 359 2.20 -9.87 28.03
N ASP A 360 2.73 -9.20 27.01
CA ASP A 360 3.96 -8.40 27.16
C ASP A 360 3.76 -7.15 28.02
N ARG A 361 2.51 -6.70 28.20
CA ARG A 361 2.19 -5.64 29.19
C ARG A 361 2.51 -6.06 30.62
N LEU A 362 2.50 -7.36 30.91
CA LEU A 362 2.85 -7.94 32.22
C LEU A 362 4.32 -8.37 32.31
N GLY A 363 5.18 -7.97 31.36
CA GLY A 363 6.57 -8.39 31.28
C GLY A 363 7.36 -8.19 32.58
N SER A 364 7.35 -6.97 33.13
CA SER A 364 8.09 -6.64 34.35
C SER A 364 7.56 -7.38 35.58
N PHE A 365 6.25 -7.56 35.68
CA PHE A 365 5.64 -8.38 36.73
C PHE A 365 6.13 -9.83 36.63
N LEU A 366 6.03 -10.46 35.47
CA LEU A 366 6.40 -11.87 35.28
C LEU A 366 7.89 -12.14 35.53
N ASN A 367 8.74 -11.15 35.28
CA ASN A 367 10.17 -11.24 35.55
C ASN A 367 10.51 -11.13 37.04
N LEU A 368 9.69 -10.43 37.83
CA LEU A 368 9.94 -10.13 39.25
C LEU A 368 8.97 -10.84 40.21
N GLU A 369 8.05 -11.67 39.71
CA GLU A 369 7.01 -12.29 40.54
C GLU A 369 7.59 -13.25 41.60
N SER A 370 8.71 -13.92 41.28
CA SER A 370 9.42 -14.83 42.19
C SER A 370 10.42 -14.11 43.10
N ASP A 371 10.54 -12.79 43.03
CA ASP A 371 11.48 -12.03 43.86
C ASP A 371 10.91 -11.87 45.28
N ASP A 372 11.53 -12.55 46.25
CA ASP A 372 11.10 -12.51 47.66
C ASP A 372 11.38 -11.16 48.35
N SER A 373 12.17 -10.28 47.73
CA SER A 373 12.39 -8.93 48.25
C SER A 373 11.21 -7.98 48.02
N LEU A 374 10.31 -8.31 47.09
CA LEU A 374 9.12 -7.53 46.78
C LEU A 374 7.90 -8.07 47.54
N SER A 375 7.17 -7.17 48.18
CA SER A 375 5.89 -7.47 48.80
C SER A 375 4.80 -7.81 47.77
N PRO A 376 3.70 -8.48 48.17
CA PRO A 376 2.58 -8.74 47.28
C PRO A 376 1.96 -7.47 46.67
N ARG A 377 1.98 -6.37 47.44
CA ARG A 377 1.53 -5.05 46.96
C ARG A 377 2.40 -4.52 45.83
N GLU A 378 3.72 -4.60 45.97
CA GLU A 378 4.67 -4.13 44.94
C GLU A 378 4.56 -4.99 43.68
N LYS A 379 4.43 -6.30 43.82
CA LYS A 379 4.22 -7.21 42.67
C LYS A 379 2.93 -6.88 41.92
N LEU A 380 1.82 -6.63 42.62
CA LEU A 380 0.58 -6.20 42.01
C LEU A 380 0.66 -4.79 41.39
N ALA A 381 1.43 -3.89 41.99
CA ALA A 381 1.69 -2.57 41.42
C ALA A 381 2.39 -2.68 40.06
N LEU A 382 3.40 -3.56 39.94
CA LEU A 382 4.09 -3.83 38.67
C LEU A 382 3.13 -4.36 37.60
N ALA A 383 2.25 -5.29 37.96
CA ALA A 383 1.28 -5.87 37.02
C ALA A 383 0.27 -4.83 36.55
N TYR A 384 -0.37 -4.13 37.49
CA TYR A 384 -1.46 -3.20 37.17
C TYR A 384 -0.98 -1.90 36.55
N SER A 385 0.21 -1.40 36.88
CA SER A 385 0.80 -0.28 36.16
C SER A 385 1.26 -0.69 34.76
N GLY A 386 1.89 -1.85 34.61
CA GLY A 386 2.35 -2.37 33.32
C GLY A 386 1.22 -2.55 32.31
N TRP A 387 0.03 -2.94 32.78
CA TRP A 387 -1.17 -3.03 31.96
C TRP A 387 -1.60 -1.69 31.32
N ILE A 388 -1.33 -0.57 32.00
CA ILE A 388 -1.83 0.76 31.68
C ILE A 388 -0.81 1.60 30.92
N VAL A 389 0.47 1.57 31.35
CA VAL A 389 1.55 2.41 30.80
C VAL A 389 2.68 1.59 30.15
N GLY A 390 2.52 0.27 30.07
CA GLY A 390 3.45 -0.65 29.46
C GLY A 390 4.54 -1.13 30.43
N ALA A 391 5.14 -2.29 30.12
CA ALA A 391 6.11 -2.94 31.00
C ALA A 391 7.36 -2.09 31.31
N ALA A 392 7.73 -1.15 30.43
CA ALA A 392 8.90 -0.29 30.62
C ALA A 392 8.69 0.88 31.62
N ASN A 393 7.44 1.23 31.93
CA ASN A 393 7.10 2.42 32.74
C ASN A 393 6.37 2.04 34.03
N VAL A 394 6.60 0.83 34.54
CA VAL A 394 5.93 0.31 35.74
C VAL A 394 6.31 1.08 37.00
N VAL A 395 5.40 1.08 37.96
CA VAL A 395 5.62 1.60 39.31
C VAL A 395 5.51 0.48 40.34
N THR A 396 6.20 0.62 41.47
CA THR A 396 6.17 -0.34 42.59
C THR A 396 5.18 0.05 43.68
N ASP A 397 4.67 1.28 43.67
CA ASP A 397 3.64 1.71 44.61
C ASP A 397 2.23 1.37 44.10
N LEU A 398 1.46 0.63 44.92
CA LEU A 398 0.16 0.11 44.53
C LEU A 398 -0.90 1.22 44.40
N ASP A 399 -0.86 2.22 45.27
CA ASP A 399 -1.84 3.32 45.22
C ASP A 399 -1.61 4.20 43.99
N THR A 400 -0.35 4.45 43.63
CA THR A 400 0.04 5.07 42.36
C THR A 400 -0.42 4.24 41.17
N ALA A 401 -0.21 2.92 41.18
CA ALA A 401 -0.71 2.04 40.12
C ALA A 401 -2.24 2.15 39.99
N LEU A 402 -2.99 2.15 41.10
CA LEU A 402 -4.44 2.33 41.08
C LEU A 402 -4.87 3.74 40.61
N ASN A 403 -4.08 4.78 40.87
CA ASN A 403 -4.31 6.12 40.31
C ASN A 403 -4.17 6.12 38.79
N LEU A 404 -3.25 5.33 38.21
CA LEU A 404 -3.15 5.18 36.75
C LEU A 404 -4.44 4.59 36.14
N TRP A 405 -5.08 3.64 36.82
CA TRP A 405 -6.37 3.09 36.39
C TRP A 405 -7.49 4.13 36.45
N THR A 406 -7.53 4.93 37.51
CA THR A 406 -8.46 6.06 37.63
C THR A 406 -8.20 7.11 36.54
N ALA A 407 -6.94 7.43 36.27
CA ALA A 407 -6.57 8.33 35.19
C ALA A 407 -7.00 7.79 33.82
N ARG A 408 -6.80 6.50 33.55
CA ARG A 408 -7.29 5.85 32.32
C ARG A 408 -8.79 5.97 32.16
N ALA A 409 -9.55 5.78 33.24
CA ALA A 409 -11.01 5.91 33.20
C ALA A 409 -11.42 7.35 32.83
N HIS A 410 -10.83 8.37 33.47
CA HIS A 410 -11.11 9.76 33.14
C HIS A 410 -10.64 10.17 31.75
N VAL A 411 -9.51 9.66 31.27
CA VAL A 411 -9.06 9.88 29.89
C VAL A 411 -10.07 9.28 28.90
N LEU A 412 -10.54 8.05 29.13
CA LEU A 412 -11.57 7.44 28.27
C LEU A 412 -12.89 8.20 28.30
N GLU A 413 -13.27 8.72 29.46
CA GLU A 413 -14.48 9.54 29.61
C GLU A 413 -14.35 10.87 28.86
N TYR A 414 -13.21 11.56 28.99
CA TYR A 414 -12.88 12.78 28.26
C TYR A 414 -12.97 12.55 26.74
N LEU A 415 -12.44 11.44 26.26
CA LEU A 415 -12.41 11.12 24.82
C LEU A 415 -13.79 10.76 24.25
N ARG A 416 -14.75 10.42 25.10
CA ARG A 416 -16.14 10.06 24.72
C ARG A 416 -17.11 11.23 24.86
N ASN A 417 -16.75 12.26 25.64
CA ASN A 417 -17.60 13.39 25.93
C ASN A 417 -17.18 14.61 25.09
N GLU A 418 -18.16 15.49 24.81
CA GLU A 418 -17.98 16.74 24.08
C GLU A 418 -18.39 17.97 24.92
N ASP A 419 -18.73 17.77 26.20
CA ASP A 419 -19.07 18.84 27.14
C ASP A 419 -17.81 19.53 27.69
N GLU A 420 -17.57 20.77 27.25
CA GLU A 420 -16.42 21.58 27.66
C GLU A 420 -16.33 21.81 29.18
N GLN A 421 -17.45 21.85 29.90
CA GLN A 421 -17.44 22.04 31.35
C GLN A 421 -16.97 20.77 32.08
N LEU A 422 -17.36 19.61 31.57
CA LEU A 422 -16.89 18.32 32.08
C LEU A 422 -15.40 18.11 31.75
N ASP A 423 -14.95 18.54 30.58
CA ASP A 423 -13.54 18.50 30.18
C ASP A 423 -12.63 19.21 31.21
N GLY A 424 -12.99 20.43 31.62
CA GLY A 424 -12.21 21.22 32.59
C GLY A 424 -12.05 20.51 33.95
N ASN A 425 -13.15 19.94 34.46
CA ASN A 425 -13.15 19.19 35.72
C ASN A 425 -12.32 17.90 35.62
N MET A 426 -12.36 17.21 34.48
CA MET A 426 -11.57 16.00 34.25
C MET A 426 -10.07 16.30 34.20
N ILE A 427 -9.66 17.36 33.50
CA ILE A 427 -8.25 17.79 33.45
C ILE A 427 -7.74 18.19 34.84
N GLU A 428 -8.54 18.92 35.62
CA GLU A 428 -8.19 19.27 37.00
C GLU A 428 -8.03 18.02 37.88
N THR A 429 -8.95 17.05 37.73
CA THR A 429 -8.90 15.78 38.45
C THR A 429 -7.65 14.99 38.09
N LEU A 430 -7.35 14.84 36.79
CA LEU A 430 -6.15 14.17 36.30
C LEU A 430 -4.87 14.82 36.85
N SER A 431 -4.83 16.14 36.92
CA SER A 431 -3.66 16.89 37.41
C SER A 431 -3.45 16.78 38.92
N LYS A 432 -4.48 16.39 39.68
CA LYS A 432 -4.41 16.17 41.14
C LYS A 432 -4.04 14.73 41.52
N LEU A 433 -4.11 13.78 40.59
CA LEU A 433 -3.75 12.39 40.86
C LEU A 433 -2.24 12.23 40.99
N GLU A 434 -1.79 11.67 42.12
CA GLU A 434 -0.39 11.38 42.36
C GLU A 434 0.14 10.38 41.32
N GLY A 435 1.32 10.68 40.77
CA GLY A 435 1.97 9.88 39.72
C GLY A 435 1.41 10.08 38.31
N VAL A 436 0.42 10.96 38.12
CA VAL A 436 -0.18 11.24 36.80
C VAL A 436 0.34 12.58 36.28
N SER A 437 1.07 12.53 35.16
CA SER A 437 1.56 13.71 34.45
C SER A 437 1.18 13.64 32.97
N THR A 438 1.35 14.73 32.23
CA THR A 438 1.15 14.76 30.78
C THR A 438 1.99 13.68 30.06
N ALA A 439 3.22 13.43 30.52
CA ALA A 439 4.07 12.37 29.98
C ALA A 439 3.50 10.96 30.23
N VAL A 440 2.93 10.72 31.42
CA VAL A 440 2.29 9.45 31.77
C VAL A 440 1.01 9.23 30.96
N VAL A 441 0.19 10.27 30.77
CA VAL A 441 -1.00 10.21 29.90
C VAL A 441 -0.59 9.90 28.45
N LYS A 442 0.47 10.52 27.95
CA LYS A 442 1.02 10.24 26.63
C LYS A 442 1.46 8.78 26.46
N GLN A 443 2.08 8.19 27.49
CA GLN A 443 2.47 6.76 27.50
C GLN A 443 1.26 5.82 27.55
N MET A 444 0.18 6.25 28.20
CA MET A 444 -1.06 5.48 28.33
C MET A 444 -1.86 5.41 27.03
N ILE A 445 -1.89 6.49 26.24
CA ILE A 445 -2.74 6.62 25.05
C ILE A 445 -2.60 5.44 24.06
N PRO A 446 -1.39 4.99 23.66
CA PRO A 446 -1.22 3.85 22.76
C PRO A 446 -1.83 2.54 23.28
N LEU A 447 -1.96 2.39 24.60
CA LEU A 447 -2.40 1.17 25.26
C LEU A 447 -3.90 1.20 25.65
N LEU A 448 -4.58 2.32 25.39
CA LEU A 448 -6.00 2.44 25.64
C LEU A 448 -6.80 1.38 24.87
N PRO A 449 -7.91 0.89 25.45
CA PRO A 449 -8.88 0.10 24.70
C PRO A 449 -9.50 0.98 23.60
N PRO A 450 -10.29 0.42 22.67
CA PRO A 450 -11.13 1.21 21.80
C PRO A 450 -11.92 2.27 22.57
N ILE A 451 -11.90 3.50 22.07
CA ILE A 451 -12.61 4.63 22.68
C ILE A 451 -14.11 4.44 22.44
N LEU A 452 -14.47 4.04 21.22
CA LEU A 452 -15.82 3.78 20.77
C LEU A 452 -16.03 2.28 20.57
N ASP A 453 -17.20 1.78 20.93
CA ASP A 453 -17.56 0.39 20.69
C ASP A 453 -17.80 0.12 19.19
N ALA A 454 -17.54 -1.11 18.76
CA ALA A 454 -17.80 -1.58 17.41
C ALA A 454 -18.75 -2.79 17.44
N PRO A 455 -19.77 -2.86 16.55
CA PRO A 455 -20.73 -3.96 16.50
C PRO A 455 -20.15 -5.20 15.81
N ILE A 456 -19.00 -5.69 16.28
CA ILE A 456 -18.29 -6.83 15.68
C ILE A 456 -19.08 -8.11 15.98
N ARG A 457 -19.71 -8.67 14.93
CA ARG A 457 -20.40 -9.97 15.00
C ARG A 457 -19.56 -11.09 14.39
N ASN A 458 -18.94 -10.79 13.25
CA ASN A 458 -18.08 -11.72 12.52
C ASN A 458 -17.01 -10.91 11.79
N THR A 459 -15.75 -11.22 12.03
CA THR A 459 -14.60 -10.56 11.37
C THR A 459 -14.48 -10.95 9.90
N GLU A 460 -15.07 -12.08 9.49
CA GLU A 460 -15.01 -12.56 8.12
C GLU A 460 -15.90 -11.79 7.15
N THR A 461 -16.90 -11.07 7.64
CA THR A 461 -17.89 -10.38 6.79
C THR A 461 -17.81 -8.88 6.97
N ALA A 462 -18.01 -8.14 5.88
CA ALA A 462 -18.11 -6.69 5.93
C ALA A 462 -19.36 -6.24 6.69
N PHE A 463 -19.26 -5.14 7.46
CA PHE A 463 -20.39 -4.56 8.19
C PHE A 463 -20.34 -3.01 8.20
N PRO A 464 -21.49 -2.33 8.21
CA PRO A 464 -21.54 -0.87 8.17
C PRO A 464 -21.33 -0.24 9.56
N ILE A 465 -20.78 0.98 9.57
CA ILE A 465 -20.64 1.88 10.70
C ILE A 465 -21.27 3.23 10.34
N GLN A 466 -22.05 3.77 11.28
CA GLN A 466 -22.53 5.15 11.23
C GLN A 466 -21.64 6.00 12.15
N VAL A 467 -21.03 7.03 11.58
CA VAL A 467 -20.19 7.95 12.37
C VAL A 467 -21.12 8.82 13.20
N THR A 468 -20.93 8.77 14.51
CA THR A 468 -21.65 9.64 15.44
C THR A 468 -20.80 10.87 15.65
N ASP A 469 -21.18 11.98 15.02
CA ASP A 469 -20.55 13.28 15.18
C ASP A 469 -21.67 14.30 15.44
N PRO A 470 -21.87 14.74 16.70
CA PRO A 470 -22.91 15.69 17.07
C PRO A 470 -22.79 17.04 16.35
N GLY A 471 -21.60 17.40 15.86
CA GLY A 471 -21.32 18.61 15.09
C GLY A 471 -21.37 18.42 13.57
N ALA A 472 -21.64 17.21 13.07
CA ALA A 472 -21.62 16.96 11.64
C ALA A 472 -22.79 17.64 10.92
N GLU A 473 -22.46 18.47 9.93
CA GLU A 473 -23.43 19.05 9.00
C GLU A 473 -24.02 17.99 8.04
N LEU A 474 -23.31 16.87 7.86
CA LEU A 474 -23.67 15.78 6.94
C LEU A 474 -23.48 14.42 7.61
N PRO A 475 -24.43 13.48 7.44
CA PRO A 475 -24.25 12.12 7.92
C PRO A 475 -23.04 11.47 7.23
N VAL A 476 -22.18 10.83 8.01
CA VAL A 476 -21.03 10.07 7.50
C VAL A 476 -21.18 8.61 7.88
N SER A 477 -20.94 7.72 6.92
CA SER A 477 -20.96 6.28 7.15
C SER A 477 -19.84 5.60 6.36
N TYR A 478 -19.44 4.42 6.79
CA TYR A 478 -18.48 3.58 6.08
C TYR A 478 -18.75 2.10 6.34
N THR A 479 -18.33 1.23 5.43
CA THR A 479 -18.33 -0.22 5.66
C THR A 479 -16.92 -0.66 6.03
N VAL A 480 -16.78 -1.62 6.95
CA VAL A 480 -15.49 -2.15 7.40
C VAL A 480 -15.41 -3.66 7.21
N LEU A 481 -14.24 -4.15 6.83
CA LEU A 481 -13.83 -5.55 6.85
C LEU A 481 -12.60 -5.68 7.74
N LEU A 482 -12.67 -6.58 8.72
CA LEU A 482 -11.60 -6.81 9.68
C LEU A 482 -10.71 -7.97 9.24
N PRO A 483 -9.43 -8.00 9.67
CA PRO A 483 -8.60 -9.18 9.53
C PRO A 483 -9.15 -10.36 10.33
N LEU A 484 -8.74 -11.57 9.95
CA LEU A 484 -9.09 -12.77 10.72
C LEU A 484 -8.51 -12.65 12.14
N GLU A 485 -9.25 -13.16 13.13
CA GLU A 485 -8.86 -13.12 14.54
C GLU A 485 -8.54 -11.70 15.08
N TYR A 486 -9.17 -10.65 14.52
CA TYR A 486 -8.99 -9.27 14.98
C TYR A 486 -9.03 -9.16 16.52
N ASN A 487 -7.97 -8.59 17.09
CA ASN A 487 -7.78 -8.41 18.54
C ASN A 487 -7.47 -6.93 18.84
N PRO A 488 -8.22 -6.24 19.71
CA PRO A 488 -8.00 -4.83 20.00
C PRO A 488 -6.64 -4.50 20.65
N HIS A 489 -5.86 -5.51 21.07
CA HIS A 489 -4.49 -5.33 21.59
C HIS A 489 -3.41 -5.41 20.50
N HIS A 490 -3.75 -5.93 19.32
CA HIS A 490 -2.86 -5.94 18.16
C HIS A 490 -3.04 -4.65 17.35
N THR A 491 -1.97 -4.10 16.78
CA THR A 491 -2.01 -2.83 16.03
C THR A 491 -2.00 -3.10 14.54
N TYR A 492 -3.07 -2.73 13.82
CA TYR A 492 -3.28 -3.12 12.43
C TYR A 492 -3.09 -1.96 11.44
N PRO A 493 -2.38 -2.16 10.32
CA PRO A 493 -2.44 -1.22 9.20
C PRO A 493 -3.85 -1.15 8.63
N MET A 494 -4.19 -0.04 7.98
CA MET A 494 -5.53 0.21 7.45
C MET A 494 -5.49 0.66 5.99
N ILE A 495 -6.42 0.12 5.18
CA ILE A 495 -6.69 0.57 3.81
C ILE A 495 -8.02 1.32 3.81
N VAL A 496 -7.99 2.55 3.33
CA VAL A 496 -9.18 3.35 3.02
C VAL A 496 -9.46 3.15 1.54
N ALA A 497 -10.40 2.27 1.21
CA ALA A 497 -10.70 1.85 -0.15
C ALA A 497 -11.95 2.58 -0.67
N LEU A 498 -11.78 3.44 -1.67
CA LEU A 498 -12.84 4.24 -2.26
C LEU A 498 -13.48 3.51 -3.45
N PRO A 499 -14.76 3.09 -3.36
CA PRO A 499 -15.42 2.42 -4.48
C PRO A 499 -15.59 3.33 -5.69
N THR A 500 -15.65 2.73 -6.88
CA THR A 500 -16.12 3.44 -8.08
C THR A 500 -17.61 3.77 -7.97
N ALA A 501 -18.07 4.82 -8.64
CA ALA A 501 -19.46 5.25 -8.65
C ALA A 501 -20.39 4.10 -9.09
N GLY A 502 -21.47 3.91 -8.33
CA GLY A 502 -22.44 2.83 -8.55
C GLY A 502 -22.01 1.46 -8.03
N ALA A 503 -20.78 1.28 -7.56
CA ALA A 503 -20.36 0.05 -6.89
C ALA A 503 -20.81 0.05 -5.42
N LYS A 504 -21.19 -1.13 -4.93
CA LYS A 504 -21.45 -1.36 -3.52
C LYS A 504 -20.12 -1.39 -2.74
N PRO A 505 -20.05 -0.80 -1.53
CA PRO A 505 -18.85 -0.83 -0.69
C PRO A 505 -18.30 -2.24 -0.44
N GLU A 506 -19.17 -3.26 -0.32
CA GLU A 506 -18.74 -4.64 -0.07
C GLU A 506 -17.91 -5.20 -1.22
N MET A 507 -18.20 -4.81 -2.48
CA MET A 507 -17.41 -5.26 -3.62
C MET A 507 -15.98 -4.74 -3.57
N GLU A 508 -15.80 -3.48 -3.14
CA GLU A 508 -14.49 -2.87 -2.96
C GLU A 508 -13.72 -3.57 -1.81
N LEU A 509 -14.37 -3.78 -0.67
CA LEU A 509 -13.78 -4.50 0.47
C LEU A 509 -13.40 -5.95 0.11
N HIS A 510 -14.24 -6.64 -0.67
CA HIS A 510 -13.97 -7.99 -1.13
C HIS A 510 -12.79 -8.06 -2.09
N TRP A 511 -12.55 -7.05 -2.92
CA TRP A 511 -11.35 -7.00 -3.76
C TRP A 511 -10.08 -7.01 -2.91
N TRP A 512 -10.08 -6.36 -1.74
CA TRP A 512 -8.92 -6.40 -0.83
C TRP A 512 -8.88 -7.68 0.02
N GLY A 513 -10.03 -8.11 0.54
CA GLY A 513 -10.10 -9.05 1.65
C GLY A 513 -10.79 -10.37 1.38
N LYS A 514 -11.28 -10.62 0.16
CA LYS A 514 -11.84 -11.92 -0.25
C LYS A 514 -11.16 -12.44 -1.50
N TYR A 515 -11.03 -13.77 -1.58
CA TYR A 515 -10.53 -14.45 -2.77
C TYR A 515 -11.27 -15.78 -2.93
N LYS A 516 -12.03 -15.91 -4.02
CA LYS A 516 -12.97 -17.03 -4.22
C LYS A 516 -13.90 -17.14 -2.99
N ASP A 517 -14.03 -18.32 -2.42
CA ASP A 517 -14.83 -18.58 -1.21
C ASP A 517 -14.04 -18.42 0.10
N GLY A 518 -12.82 -17.86 0.04
CA GLY A 518 -11.90 -17.76 1.18
C GLY A 518 -11.40 -16.34 1.47
N PRO A 519 -10.50 -16.20 2.47
CA PRO A 519 -9.91 -14.91 2.83
C PRO A 519 -8.94 -14.42 1.73
N GLY A 520 -9.08 -13.15 1.38
CA GLY A 520 -8.18 -12.43 0.47
C GLY A 520 -6.95 -11.87 1.18
N GLN A 521 -6.22 -10.99 0.51
CA GLN A 521 -4.91 -10.53 0.99
C GLN A 521 -5.00 -9.68 2.25
N SER A 522 -5.95 -8.73 2.37
CA SER A 522 -6.07 -7.92 3.58
C SER A 522 -6.38 -8.77 4.81
N GLN A 523 -7.27 -9.75 4.67
CA GLN A 523 -7.61 -10.67 5.75
C GLN A 523 -6.44 -11.56 6.15
N ARG A 524 -5.64 -12.05 5.19
CA ARG A 524 -4.47 -12.90 5.45
C ARG A 524 -3.28 -12.12 6.04
N ARG A 525 -3.06 -10.89 5.59
CA ARG A 525 -1.91 -10.05 5.98
C ARG A 525 -2.20 -9.12 7.17
N GLY A 526 -3.39 -9.17 7.75
CA GLY A 526 -3.71 -8.41 8.95
C GLY A 526 -4.04 -6.93 8.68
N TYR A 527 -4.78 -6.60 7.63
CA TYR A 527 -5.18 -5.21 7.34
C TYR A 527 -6.66 -5.00 7.63
N ILE A 528 -6.97 -3.88 8.30
CA ILE A 528 -8.34 -3.36 8.36
C ILE A 528 -8.64 -2.68 7.03
N VAL A 529 -9.81 -2.93 6.43
CA VAL A 529 -10.24 -2.24 5.21
C VAL A 529 -11.54 -1.49 5.50
N ILE A 530 -11.55 -0.18 5.26
CA ILE A 530 -12.77 0.63 5.34
C ILE A 530 -13.12 1.18 3.95
N ALA A 531 -14.42 1.28 3.65
CA ALA A 531 -14.95 1.99 2.48
C ALA A 531 -15.90 3.09 2.94
N PRO A 532 -15.40 4.34 3.02
CA PRO A 532 -16.23 5.52 3.27
C PRO A 532 -17.29 5.72 2.20
N ASP A 533 -18.50 6.10 2.62
CA ASP A 533 -19.53 6.64 1.74
C ASP A 533 -19.19 8.10 1.39
N TYR A 534 -18.32 8.27 0.39
CA TYR A 534 -17.75 9.57 0.03
C TYR A 534 -18.50 10.26 -1.12
N LEU A 535 -19.31 9.52 -1.88
CA LEU A 535 -19.95 9.99 -3.09
C LEU A 535 -21.46 10.10 -2.88
N GLN A 536 -22.00 11.31 -3.03
CA GLN A 536 -23.44 11.54 -2.88
C GLN A 536 -24.27 10.68 -3.85
N GLU A 537 -25.41 10.18 -3.37
CA GLU A 537 -26.32 9.35 -4.15
C GLU A 537 -26.70 10.01 -5.48
N GLY A 538 -26.71 9.21 -6.55
CA GLY A 538 -27.05 9.66 -7.91
C GLY A 538 -25.93 10.39 -8.67
N ARG A 539 -24.76 10.63 -8.06
CA ARG A 539 -23.59 11.13 -8.79
C ARG A 539 -22.81 9.99 -9.44
N ASP A 540 -22.44 10.18 -10.70
CA ASP A 540 -21.63 9.24 -11.49
C ASP A 540 -20.14 9.64 -11.56
N ARG A 541 -19.78 10.81 -11.02
CA ARG A 541 -18.44 11.41 -11.12
C ARG A 541 -18.00 12.08 -9.83
N TYR A 542 -16.70 12.00 -9.58
CA TYR A 542 -16.02 12.82 -8.59
C TYR A 542 -15.83 14.26 -9.11
N THR A 543 -15.95 15.26 -8.21
CA THR A 543 -15.95 16.69 -8.59
C THR A 543 -15.11 17.55 -7.65
N ASP A 544 -14.00 17.01 -7.11
CA ASP A 544 -13.07 17.73 -6.23
C ASP A 544 -13.78 18.47 -5.06
N ASN A 545 -14.81 17.83 -4.48
CA ASN A 545 -15.71 18.49 -3.53
C ASN A 545 -15.29 18.27 -2.07
N ALA A 546 -15.54 19.28 -1.23
CA ALA A 546 -15.19 19.23 0.19
C ALA A 546 -15.97 18.15 0.98
N THR A 547 -17.18 17.81 0.54
CA THR A 547 -18.03 16.81 1.21
C THR A 547 -17.41 15.40 1.17
N ALA A 548 -16.80 15.02 0.05
CA ALA A 548 -16.09 13.74 -0.07
C ALA A 548 -14.87 13.68 0.86
N HIS A 549 -14.10 14.78 0.93
CA HIS A 549 -12.96 14.87 1.85
C HIS A 549 -13.42 14.75 3.30
N TYR A 550 -14.48 15.45 3.68
CA TYR A 550 -15.06 15.37 5.02
C TYR A 550 -15.45 13.94 5.38
N ALA A 551 -16.22 13.26 4.51
CA ALA A 551 -16.65 11.88 4.75
C ALA A 551 -15.47 10.92 4.93
N VAL A 552 -14.43 11.03 4.10
CA VAL A 552 -13.23 10.18 4.21
C VAL A 552 -12.44 10.48 5.49
N ILE A 553 -12.18 11.75 5.80
CA ILE A 553 -11.41 12.16 7.00
C ILE A 553 -12.14 11.74 8.28
N GLN A 554 -13.46 11.96 8.36
CA GLN A 554 -14.24 11.55 9.52
C GLN A 554 -14.33 10.03 9.67
N SER A 555 -14.45 9.29 8.57
CA SER A 555 -14.39 7.82 8.61
C SER A 555 -13.05 7.32 9.16
N ILE A 556 -11.92 7.94 8.77
CA ILE A 556 -10.60 7.60 9.31
C ILE A 556 -10.51 7.89 10.82
N ARG A 557 -11.01 9.06 11.25
CA ARG A 557 -11.01 9.47 12.66
C ARG A 557 -11.86 8.54 13.52
N ASP A 558 -13.07 8.20 13.07
CA ASP A 558 -13.95 7.26 13.74
C ASP A 558 -13.36 5.84 13.79
N ALA A 559 -12.81 5.35 12.66
CA ALA A 559 -12.16 4.04 12.61
C ALA A 559 -10.98 3.94 13.58
N ARG A 560 -10.16 4.98 13.73
CA ARG A 560 -9.07 5.03 14.71
C ARG A 560 -9.54 5.03 16.17
N LYS A 561 -10.76 5.48 16.43
CA LYS A 561 -11.37 5.45 17.78
C LYS A 561 -12.03 4.10 18.08
N ARG A 562 -12.54 3.39 17.06
CA ARG A 562 -13.23 2.08 17.19
C ARG A 562 -12.31 0.88 17.08
N PHE A 563 -11.26 0.99 16.28
CA PHE A 563 -10.34 -0.11 15.98
C PHE A 563 -8.90 0.30 16.33
N ASN A 564 -8.05 -0.69 16.65
CA ASN A 564 -6.65 -0.41 16.98
C ASN A 564 -5.81 -0.28 15.70
N VAL A 565 -5.90 0.89 15.08
CA VAL A 565 -5.24 1.22 13.82
C VAL A 565 -3.81 1.71 14.05
N ASP A 566 -2.88 1.19 13.26
CA ASP A 566 -1.57 1.77 13.01
C ASP A 566 -1.74 3.06 12.20
N SER A 567 -1.76 4.21 12.87
CA SER A 567 -1.96 5.49 12.19
C SER A 567 -0.81 5.83 11.24
N ASP A 568 0.37 5.23 11.43
CA ASP A 568 1.53 5.43 10.54
C ASP A 568 1.49 4.53 9.30
N ARG A 569 0.58 3.55 9.24
CA ARG A 569 0.35 2.67 8.08
C ARG A 569 -1.12 2.69 7.63
N VAL A 570 -1.63 3.89 7.38
CA VAL A 570 -2.92 4.11 6.70
C VAL A 570 -2.67 4.37 5.22
N PHE A 571 -3.27 3.58 4.34
CA PHE A 571 -3.15 3.70 2.89
C PHE A 571 -4.47 4.15 2.27
N LEU A 572 -4.42 5.06 1.30
CA LEU A 572 -5.60 5.49 0.55
C LEU A 572 -5.60 4.77 -0.80
N ALA A 573 -6.66 4.07 -1.13
CA ALA A 573 -6.82 3.40 -2.41
C ALA A 573 -8.19 3.70 -3.02
N GLY A 574 -8.32 3.53 -4.31
CA GLY A 574 -9.63 3.57 -4.95
C GLY A 574 -9.62 3.06 -6.37
N HIS A 575 -10.80 2.67 -6.85
CA HIS A 575 -11.03 2.23 -8.22
C HIS A 575 -11.84 3.27 -8.99
N GLY A 576 -11.47 3.55 -10.24
CA GLY A 576 -12.26 4.42 -11.13
C GLY A 576 -12.48 5.81 -10.53
N THR A 577 -13.73 6.19 -10.28
CA THR A 577 -14.02 7.49 -9.63
C THR A 577 -13.48 7.58 -8.20
N GLY A 578 -13.30 6.45 -7.51
CA GLY A 578 -12.64 6.40 -6.22
C GLY A 578 -11.14 6.64 -6.34
N ALA A 579 -10.53 6.25 -7.47
CA ALA A 579 -9.14 6.57 -7.78
C ALA A 579 -8.96 8.07 -8.10
N ASP A 580 -9.93 8.69 -8.79
CA ASP A 580 -9.96 10.14 -9.02
C ASP A 580 -9.96 10.89 -7.67
N ALA A 581 -10.82 10.46 -6.73
CA ALA A 581 -10.86 10.99 -5.37
C ALA A 581 -9.57 10.73 -4.58
N ALA A 582 -8.95 9.55 -4.77
CA ALA A 582 -7.70 9.20 -4.10
C ALA A 582 -6.53 10.13 -4.50
N PHE A 583 -6.45 10.51 -5.78
CA PHE A 583 -5.49 11.53 -6.24
C PHE A 583 -5.69 12.86 -5.50
N ASP A 584 -6.91 13.36 -5.42
CA ASP A 584 -7.20 14.65 -4.80
C ASP A 584 -7.00 14.63 -3.27
N ILE A 585 -7.62 13.68 -2.57
CA ILE A 585 -7.55 13.56 -1.11
C ILE A 585 -6.11 13.30 -0.66
N GLY A 586 -5.38 12.43 -1.36
CA GLY A 586 -3.99 12.11 -1.05
C GLY A 586 -3.07 13.34 -1.10
N MET A 587 -3.17 14.14 -2.16
CA MET A 587 -2.34 15.36 -2.29
C MET A 587 -2.79 16.49 -1.36
N SER A 588 -4.06 16.50 -0.96
CA SER A 588 -4.61 17.52 -0.07
C SER A 588 -4.30 17.28 1.39
N HIS A 589 -4.20 16.01 1.78
CA HIS A 589 -3.99 15.58 3.17
C HIS A 589 -2.79 14.64 3.30
N PRO A 590 -1.58 15.02 2.82
CA PRO A 590 -0.43 14.11 2.69
C PRO A 590 0.10 13.59 4.03
N GLY A 591 -0.25 14.25 5.14
CA GLY A 591 0.12 13.81 6.50
C GLY A 591 -0.75 12.68 7.06
N LEU A 592 -1.83 12.28 6.37
CA LEU A 592 -2.73 11.21 6.82
C LEU A 592 -2.30 9.82 6.36
N PHE A 593 -1.57 9.72 5.24
CA PHE A 593 -1.36 8.46 4.53
C PHE A 593 0.11 8.07 4.45
N ALA A 594 0.38 6.76 4.54
CA ALA A 594 1.68 6.15 4.24
C ALA A 594 1.91 6.03 2.73
N GLY A 595 0.83 5.90 1.96
CA GLY A 595 0.87 5.81 0.51
C GLY A 595 -0.52 5.87 -0.11
N VAL A 596 -0.57 6.16 -1.42
CA VAL A 596 -1.81 6.27 -2.20
C VAL A 596 -1.78 5.33 -3.40
N ILE A 597 -2.88 4.62 -3.64
CA ILE A 597 -3.03 3.58 -4.67
C ILE A 597 -4.24 3.89 -5.58
N PRO A 598 -4.11 4.78 -6.58
CA PRO A 598 -5.15 5.02 -7.56
C PRO A 598 -5.15 3.91 -8.63
N ILE A 599 -6.27 3.19 -8.76
CA ILE A 599 -6.45 2.12 -9.75
C ILE A 599 -7.46 2.56 -10.82
N ALA A 600 -7.03 2.62 -12.07
CA ALA A 600 -7.85 3.04 -13.21
C ALA A 600 -8.44 4.48 -13.06
N GLY A 601 -7.70 5.38 -12.41
CA GLY A 601 -8.11 6.76 -12.13
C GLY A 601 -7.52 7.81 -13.06
N LYS A 602 -8.12 9.00 -13.05
CA LYS A 602 -7.68 10.20 -13.74
C LYS A 602 -7.49 11.34 -12.74
N SER A 603 -6.34 11.99 -12.80
CA SER A 603 -6.10 13.22 -12.05
C SER A 603 -6.92 14.38 -12.60
N SER A 604 -7.42 15.27 -11.74
CA SER A 604 -8.11 16.49 -12.11
C SER A 604 -7.15 17.67 -12.29
N ALA A 605 -7.69 18.80 -12.74
CA ALA A 605 -6.92 20.05 -12.83
C ALA A 605 -6.46 20.56 -11.45
N PHE A 606 -7.16 20.21 -10.36
CA PHE A 606 -6.73 20.54 -9.00
C PHE A 606 -5.39 19.89 -8.65
N ASN A 607 -5.19 18.63 -9.04
CA ASN A 607 -3.97 17.88 -8.73
C ASN A 607 -2.72 18.57 -9.32
N LEU A 608 -2.84 19.24 -10.47
CA LEU A 608 -1.72 20.00 -11.07
C LEU A 608 -1.27 21.20 -10.21
N HIS A 609 -2.09 21.67 -9.27
CA HIS A 609 -1.72 22.68 -8.27
C HIS A 609 -1.23 22.09 -6.95
N TYR A 610 -1.65 20.85 -6.62
CA TYR A 610 -1.40 20.22 -5.33
C TYR A 610 -0.22 19.23 -5.31
N TRP A 611 0.31 18.83 -6.47
CA TRP A 611 1.36 17.80 -6.57
C TRP A 611 2.57 18.04 -5.64
N GLN A 612 2.93 19.30 -5.35
CA GLN A 612 4.04 19.67 -4.46
C GLN A 612 3.80 19.26 -3.01
N ASN A 613 2.53 19.29 -2.57
CA ASN A 613 2.13 18.87 -1.24
C ASN A 613 2.47 17.38 -1.00
N ALA A 614 2.48 16.57 -2.07
CA ALA A 614 2.74 15.14 -2.04
C ALA A 614 4.23 14.78 -2.21
N SER A 615 5.16 15.68 -1.89
CA SER A 615 6.61 15.43 -1.97
C SER A 615 7.11 14.32 -1.05
N ASN A 616 6.43 14.14 0.08
CA ASN A 616 6.75 13.14 1.11
C ASN A 616 5.76 11.97 1.13
N LEU A 617 4.94 11.81 0.09
CA LEU A 617 3.89 10.80 0.01
C LEU A 617 4.20 9.85 -1.15
N ALA A 618 4.16 8.54 -0.88
CA ALA A 618 4.43 7.51 -1.87
C ALA A 618 3.17 7.16 -2.69
N TRP A 619 3.35 6.82 -3.97
CA TRP A 619 2.26 6.56 -4.92
C TRP A 619 2.47 5.26 -5.69
N TYR A 620 1.44 4.41 -5.74
CA TYR A 620 1.39 3.22 -6.60
C TYR A 620 0.19 3.31 -7.53
N ILE A 621 0.40 3.81 -8.75
CA ILE A 621 -0.67 4.07 -9.71
C ILE A 621 -0.80 2.86 -10.64
N VAL A 622 -2.01 2.35 -10.83
CA VAL A 622 -2.27 1.18 -11.71
C VAL A 622 -3.23 1.57 -12.82
N GLY A 623 -2.90 1.22 -14.06
CA GLY A 623 -3.73 1.50 -15.24
C GLY A 623 -3.44 0.54 -16.39
N GLY A 624 -4.19 0.67 -17.47
CA GLY A 624 -4.08 -0.17 -18.66
C GLY A 624 -3.82 0.68 -19.89
N GLU A 625 -2.98 0.17 -20.79
CA GLU A 625 -2.55 0.89 -22.01
C GLU A 625 -3.73 1.33 -22.89
N LEU A 626 -4.83 0.57 -22.89
CA LEU A 626 -6.03 0.83 -23.69
C LEU A 626 -7.23 1.32 -22.83
N ASP A 627 -6.98 1.73 -21.58
CA ASP A 627 -7.99 2.29 -20.66
C ASP A 627 -8.14 3.80 -20.82
N ARG A 628 -9.16 4.26 -21.56
CA ARG A 628 -9.69 5.64 -21.60
C ARG A 628 -8.61 6.75 -21.69
N ASP A 629 -7.47 6.49 -22.31
CA ASP A 629 -6.30 7.38 -22.36
C ASP A 629 -5.81 7.83 -20.95
N THR A 630 -5.92 6.97 -19.94
CA THR A 630 -5.56 7.29 -18.54
C THR A 630 -4.09 7.66 -18.38
N LEU A 631 -3.14 6.94 -19.02
CA LEU A 631 -1.73 7.30 -18.98
C LEU A 631 -1.49 8.67 -19.61
N GLU A 632 -2.00 8.92 -20.82
CA GLU A 632 -1.85 10.21 -21.50
C GLU A 632 -2.44 11.36 -20.66
N HIS A 633 -3.62 11.15 -20.07
CA HIS A 633 -4.29 12.13 -19.19
C HIS A 633 -3.45 12.45 -17.94
N ASN A 634 -2.91 11.42 -17.28
CA ASN A 634 -2.13 11.57 -16.04
C ASN A 634 -0.66 11.96 -16.30
N SER A 635 -0.19 11.83 -17.54
CA SER A 635 1.22 11.91 -17.91
C SER A 635 1.89 13.21 -17.43
N LEU A 636 1.22 14.35 -17.58
CA LEU A 636 1.76 15.65 -17.17
C LEU A 636 2.04 15.72 -15.67
N LEU A 637 1.09 15.28 -14.86
CA LEU A 637 1.19 15.29 -13.40
C LEU A 637 2.26 14.31 -12.92
N VAL A 638 2.16 13.05 -13.36
CA VAL A 638 3.04 11.97 -12.89
C VAL A 638 4.48 12.20 -13.36
N ASN A 639 4.69 12.65 -14.60
CA ASN A 639 6.03 13.00 -15.09
C ASN A 639 6.63 14.17 -14.29
N ARG A 640 5.81 15.14 -13.86
CA ARG A 640 6.27 16.24 -13.00
C ARG A 640 6.71 15.71 -11.63
N MET A 641 5.94 14.81 -11.02
CA MET A 641 6.29 14.17 -9.75
C MET A 641 7.59 13.36 -9.88
N MET A 642 7.68 12.46 -10.86
CA MET A 642 8.87 11.62 -11.06
C MET A 642 10.13 12.45 -11.33
N ARG A 643 10.06 13.50 -12.15
CA ARG A 643 11.21 14.39 -12.43
C ARG A 643 11.69 15.16 -11.20
N ASN A 644 10.81 15.38 -10.23
CA ASN A 644 11.16 16.04 -8.97
C ASN A 644 11.53 15.06 -7.85
N GLY A 645 11.63 13.76 -8.15
CA GLY A 645 12.07 12.74 -7.19
C GLY A 645 11.01 12.36 -6.17
N HIS A 646 9.73 12.50 -6.51
CA HIS A 646 8.66 11.89 -5.71
C HIS A 646 8.73 10.37 -5.85
N ASP A 647 8.40 9.68 -4.77
CA ASP A 647 8.24 8.23 -4.74
C ASP A 647 6.95 7.83 -5.47
N VAL A 648 7.12 7.37 -6.72
CA VAL A 648 6.02 6.98 -7.60
C VAL A 648 6.40 5.73 -8.37
N ILE A 649 5.56 4.71 -8.29
CA ILE A 649 5.49 3.58 -9.20
C ILE A 649 4.22 3.74 -10.04
N TYR A 650 4.35 3.79 -11.36
CA TYR A 650 3.20 3.67 -12.27
C TYR A 650 3.27 2.30 -12.97
N ALA A 651 2.27 1.45 -12.75
CA ALA A 651 2.12 0.14 -13.36
C ALA A 651 1.11 0.19 -14.51
N GLU A 652 1.58 0.11 -15.76
CA GLU A 652 0.75 0.06 -16.96
C GLU A 652 0.63 -1.37 -17.49
N TYR A 653 -0.57 -1.93 -17.48
CA TYR A 653 -0.87 -3.23 -18.08
C TYR A 653 -1.00 -3.13 -19.61
N LYS A 654 -0.13 -3.87 -20.31
CA LYS A 654 -0.02 -3.84 -21.78
C LYS A 654 -1.25 -4.43 -22.45
N GLY A 655 -1.83 -3.68 -23.38
CA GLY A 655 -3.02 -4.08 -24.14
C GLY A 655 -4.31 -4.25 -23.32
N ARG A 656 -4.33 -3.87 -22.04
CA ARG A 656 -5.51 -4.01 -21.15
C ARG A 656 -6.34 -2.73 -21.12
N GLY A 657 -7.65 -2.88 -20.92
CA GLY A 657 -8.64 -1.81 -20.88
C GLY A 657 -9.05 -1.41 -19.47
N TYR A 658 -10.21 -0.79 -19.30
CA TYR A 658 -10.72 -0.49 -17.96
C TYR A 658 -11.06 -1.76 -17.17
N GLU A 659 -10.30 -2.03 -16.11
CA GLU A 659 -10.34 -3.27 -15.32
C GLU A 659 -10.08 -2.99 -13.83
N HIS A 660 -10.21 -4.02 -13.00
CA HIS A 660 -9.93 -3.97 -11.57
C HIS A 660 -8.50 -4.41 -11.20
N TYR A 661 -7.69 -4.89 -12.16
CA TYR A 661 -6.26 -5.25 -11.98
C TYR A 661 -5.91 -6.04 -10.71
N TYR A 662 -6.72 -7.06 -10.36
CA TYR A 662 -6.46 -7.88 -9.16
C TYR A 662 -5.10 -8.60 -9.22
N GLU A 663 -4.58 -8.79 -10.43
CA GLU A 663 -3.25 -9.37 -10.69
C GLU A 663 -2.10 -8.60 -10.00
N GLU A 664 -2.32 -7.32 -9.64
CA GLU A 664 -1.34 -6.47 -8.94
C GLU A 664 -1.38 -6.63 -7.40
N ILE A 665 -2.41 -7.28 -6.84
CA ILE A 665 -2.72 -7.26 -5.40
C ILE A 665 -1.52 -7.61 -4.52
N HIS A 666 -0.74 -8.63 -4.88
CA HIS A 666 0.40 -9.07 -4.08
C HIS A 666 1.50 -8.00 -4.03
N ARG A 667 1.81 -7.37 -5.16
CA ARG A 667 2.80 -6.28 -5.22
C ARG A 667 2.34 -5.05 -4.44
N LEU A 668 1.03 -4.77 -4.43
CA LEU A 668 0.49 -3.68 -3.62
C LEU A 668 0.72 -3.92 -2.13
N PHE A 669 0.49 -5.14 -1.63
CA PHE A 669 0.77 -5.45 -0.22
C PHE A 669 2.27 -5.44 0.10
N ASP A 670 3.10 -6.03 -0.76
CA ASP A 670 4.56 -6.00 -0.59
C ASP A 670 5.08 -4.54 -0.58
N TRP A 671 4.51 -3.66 -1.41
CA TRP A 671 4.81 -2.24 -1.38
C TRP A 671 4.32 -1.58 -0.09
N MET A 672 3.07 -1.82 0.35
CA MET A 672 2.53 -1.25 1.59
C MET A 672 3.36 -1.65 2.83
N GLU A 673 3.92 -2.85 2.86
CA GLU A 673 4.78 -3.31 3.98
C GLU A 673 6.07 -2.47 4.12
N LEU A 674 6.52 -1.82 3.04
CA LEU A 674 7.73 -0.99 3.01
C LEU A 674 7.48 0.49 3.37
N HIS A 675 6.23 0.90 3.57
CA HIS A 675 5.87 2.31 3.69
C HIS A 675 5.23 2.66 5.02
N GLN A 676 5.63 3.83 5.54
CA GLN A 676 5.03 4.50 6.69
C GLN A 676 4.91 5.98 6.37
N ARG A 677 3.89 6.64 6.93
CA ARG A 677 3.71 8.08 6.70
C ARG A 677 4.84 8.87 7.36
N VAL A 678 5.28 9.96 6.71
CA VAL A 678 6.30 10.84 7.29
C VAL A 678 5.81 11.43 8.61
N LYS A 679 6.63 11.34 9.66
CA LYS A 679 6.22 11.67 11.02
C LYS A 679 6.02 13.18 11.23
N TYR A 680 7.14 13.92 11.23
CA TYR A 680 7.23 15.33 11.60
C TYR A 680 8.19 16.07 10.65
N PRO A 681 7.77 16.43 9.42
CA PRO A 681 8.65 17.15 8.51
C PRO A 681 8.98 18.53 9.09
N LYS A 682 10.28 18.88 9.08
CA LYS A 682 10.77 20.17 9.59
C LYS A 682 10.60 21.31 8.59
N GLU A 683 10.40 20.98 7.31
CA GLU A 683 10.09 21.93 6.25
C GLU A 683 8.78 21.49 5.58
N ILE A 684 7.82 22.39 5.51
CA ILE A 684 6.50 22.17 4.92
C ILE A 684 6.26 23.28 3.91
N GLU A 685 6.04 22.90 2.66
CA GLU A 685 5.60 23.79 1.60
C GLU A 685 4.32 23.21 1.00
N ALA A 686 3.21 23.93 1.18
CA ALA A 686 1.90 23.47 0.74
C ALA A 686 1.13 24.54 -0.04
N LYS A 687 0.27 24.07 -0.94
CA LYS A 687 -0.71 24.85 -1.70
C LYS A 687 -2.11 24.51 -1.22
N ILE A 688 -2.94 25.53 -1.04
CA ILE A 688 -4.30 25.44 -0.51
C ILE A 688 -5.26 26.11 -1.48
N LEU A 689 -6.26 25.36 -1.95
CA LEU A 689 -7.36 25.81 -2.80
C LEU A 689 -8.73 25.62 -2.18
N ARG A 690 -8.84 24.92 -1.04
CA ARG A 690 -10.11 24.70 -0.33
C ARG A 690 -9.98 25.03 1.14
N PRO A 691 -11.05 25.57 1.77
CA PRO A 691 -11.03 25.88 3.20
C PRO A 691 -10.78 24.68 4.11
N LEU A 692 -11.22 23.47 3.71
CA LEU A 692 -11.01 22.24 4.47
C LEU A 692 -9.55 21.75 4.44
N ASP A 693 -8.75 22.19 3.46
CA ASP A 693 -7.34 21.79 3.31
C ASP A 693 -6.44 22.70 4.17
N ASN A 694 -6.77 22.80 5.47
CA ASN A 694 -6.22 23.78 6.40
C ASN A 694 -5.16 23.23 7.36
N ARG A 695 -4.95 21.91 7.41
CA ARG A 695 -3.98 21.27 8.32
C ARG A 695 -2.98 20.41 7.56
N TYR A 696 -1.69 20.71 7.76
CA TYR A 696 -0.57 19.96 7.20
C TYR A 696 0.35 19.52 8.34
N TYR A 697 0.38 18.20 8.59
CA TYR A 697 1.15 17.59 9.68
C TYR A 697 0.82 18.22 11.04
N TRP A 698 1.74 19.03 11.56
CA TRP A 698 1.69 19.65 12.88
C TRP A 698 1.32 21.15 12.83
N VAL A 699 0.88 21.64 11.68
CA VAL A 699 0.51 23.03 11.44
C VAL A 699 -0.90 23.14 10.89
N ARG A 700 -1.68 24.09 11.39
CA ARG A 700 -2.97 24.50 10.83
C ARG A 700 -2.96 25.99 10.54
N THR A 701 -3.61 26.39 9.46
CA THR A 701 -3.83 27.78 9.10
C THR A 701 -5.27 27.97 8.65
N ASP A 702 -5.95 28.99 9.16
CA ASP A 702 -7.35 29.29 8.86
C ASP A 702 -7.52 30.74 8.36
N ASP A 703 -8.78 31.21 8.27
CA ASP A 703 -9.16 32.57 7.85
C ASP A 703 -8.64 32.94 6.46
N PHE A 704 -8.87 32.04 5.50
CA PHE A 704 -8.41 32.22 4.13
C PHE A 704 -9.08 33.39 3.40
N PRO A 705 -8.42 33.96 2.37
CA PRO A 705 -9.03 34.96 1.51
C PRO A 705 -10.32 34.48 0.83
N ARG A 706 -11.23 35.41 0.52
CA ARG A 706 -12.55 35.11 -0.08
C ARG A 706 -12.52 34.20 -1.30
N HIS A 707 -11.50 34.29 -2.16
CA HIS A 707 -11.40 33.45 -3.36
C HIS A 707 -11.14 31.96 -3.05
N ILE A 708 -10.57 31.63 -1.90
CA ILE A 708 -10.46 30.25 -1.42
C ILE A 708 -11.81 29.79 -0.88
N MET A 709 -12.50 30.66 -0.14
CA MET A 709 -13.82 30.37 0.43
C MET A 709 -14.89 30.14 -0.64
N GLN A 710 -14.77 30.76 -1.81
CA GLN A 710 -15.69 30.60 -2.94
C GLN A 710 -15.39 29.38 -3.81
N GLY A 711 -14.23 28.75 -3.65
CA GLY A 711 -13.73 27.70 -4.53
C GLY A 711 -13.22 28.23 -5.89
N PRO A 712 -12.56 27.38 -6.69
CA PRO A 712 -11.99 27.81 -7.96
C PRO A 712 -13.04 27.96 -9.07
N GLU A 713 -12.77 28.91 -9.96
CA GLU A 713 -13.57 29.13 -11.17
C GLU A 713 -13.15 28.17 -12.28
N TYR A 714 -14.12 27.45 -12.85
CA TYR A 714 -13.92 26.64 -14.04
C TYR A 714 -14.10 27.48 -15.29
N VAL A 715 -13.13 27.42 -16.19
CA VAL A 715 -13.13 28.10 -17.49
C VAL A 715 -13.44 27.05 -18.58
N GLY A 716 -13.98 27.49 -19.72
CA GLY A 716 -14.24 26.61 -20.87
C GLY A 716 -13.07 25.67 -21.19
N ASN A 717 -13.37 24.43 -21.54
CA ASN A 717 -12.45 23.28 -21.68
C ASN A 717 -11.98 22.63 -20.36
N GLY A 718 -12.60 22.91 -19.22
CA GLY A 718 -12.32 22.20 -17.95
C GLY A 718 -11.02 22.63 -17.24
N ARG A 719 -10.42 23.75 -17.66
CA ARG A 719 -9.30 24.38 -16.95
C ARG A 719 -9.82 25.11 -15.71
N ILE A 720 -9.08 25.05 -14.60
CA ILE A 720 -9.39 25.86 -13.42
C ILE A 720 -8.54 27.13 -13.40
N ARG A 721 -9.18 28.27 -13.14
CA ARG A 721 -8.48 29.52 -12.83
C ARG A 721 -8.31 29.60 -11.32
N ALA A 722 -7.26 28.96 -10.83
CA ALA A 722 -7.00 28.83 -9.41
C ALA A 722 -5.78 29.67 -8.98
N ARG A 723 -5.89 30.36 -7.84
CA ARG A 723 -4.77 31.04 -7.17
C ARG A 723 -4.61 30.40 -5.78
N PRO A 724 -3.73 29.40 -5.62
CA PRO A 724 -3.55 28.76 -4.33
C PRO A 724 -2.96 29.72 -3.30
N VAL A 725 -3.45 29.63 -2.07
CA VAL A 725 -2.73 30.13 -0.90
C VAL A 725 -1.54 29.22 -0.63
N THR A 726 -0.40 29.82 -0.30
CA THR A 726 0.80 29.06 0.05
C THR A 726 0.97 29.00 1.55
N LEU A 727 1.34 27.85 2.10
CA LEU A 727 1.83 27.69 3.46
C LEU A 727 3.29 27.24 3.40
N GLY A 728 4.19 28.05 3.93
CA GLY A 728 5.60 27.73 4.12
C GLY A 728 5.94 27.72 5.60
N VAL A 729 6.46 26.60 6.09
CA VAL A 729 6.89 26.43 7.49
C VAL A 729 8.26 25.80 7.53
N SER A 730 9.13 26.33 8.39
CA SER A 730 10.44 25.72 8.62
C SER A 730 10.89 25.82 10.07
N ILE A 731 11.49 24.74 10.57
CA ILE A 731 12.20 24.71 11.85
C ILE A 731 13.70 24.88 11.56
N LYS A 732 14.31 25.92 12.11
CA LYS A 732 15.74 26.22 11.94
C LYS A 732 16.54 25.86 13.19
N LEU A 733 17.86 25.81 13.02
CA LEU A 733 18.81 25.63 14.12
C LEU A 733 18.58 26.70 15.19
N GLY A 734 18.64 26.29 16.46
CA GLY A 734 18.43 27.21 17.60
C GLY A 734 17.00 27.31 18.12
N ASN A 735 16.12 26.36 17.79
CA ASN A 735 14.73 26.31 18.28
C ASN A 735 13.88 27.49 17.78
N VAL A 736 13.97 27.76 16.47
CA VAL A 736 13.24 28.86 15.80
C VAL A 736 12.32 28.31 14.73
N ILE A 737 11.05 28.72 14.76
CA ILE A 737 10.04 28.37 13.74
C ILE A 737 9.69 29.60 12.92
N TYR A 738 9.73 29.46 11.60
CA TYR A 738 9.19 30.45 10.66
C TYR A 738 7.91 29.91 10.03
N VAL A 739 6.86 30.72 10.08
CA VAL A 739 5.57 30.47 9.43
C VAL A 739 5.28 31.62 8.47
N LYS A 740 4.93 31.27 7.23
CA LYS A 740 4.49 32.21 6.20
C LYS A 740 3.27 31.62 5.50
N SER A 741 2.12 32.26 5.59
CA SER A 741 0.89 31.81 4.92
C SER A 741 0.10 32.98 4.35
N GLY A 742 -0.83 32.69 3.45
CA GLY A 742 -1.89 33.62 3.08
C GLY A 742 -3.12 33.57 3.99
N GLY A 743 -3.17 32.64 4.94
CA GLY A 743 -4.17 32.61 6.03
C GLY A 743 -3.88 33.66 7.11
N LYS A 744 -4.80 33.84 8.06
CA LYS A 744 -4.66 34.86 9.13
C LYS A 744 -4.58 34.31 10.54
N SER A 745 -4.98 33.06 10.73
CA SER A 745 -4.91 32.35 12.02
C SER A 745 -4.03 31.13 11.87
N TYR A 746 -3.27 30.81 12.92
CA TYR A 746 -2.28 29.74 12.91
C TYR A 746 -2.32 28.93 14.21
N SER A 747 -2.27 27.62 14.08
CA SER A 747 -2.08 26.70 15.21
C SER A 747 -0.89 25.79 14.96
N LEU A 748 0.03 25.70 15.92
CA LEU A 748 1.19 24.81 15.90
C LEU A 748 1.04 23.77 17.01
N TRP A 749 1.11 22.48 16.66
CA TRP A 749 1.19 21.40 17.64
C TRP A 749 2.63 20.89 17.72
N LEU A 750 3.20 20.87 18.91
CA LEU A 750 4.63 20.68 19.10
C LEU A 750 4.91 19.53 20.06
N ASN A 751 6.05 18.87 19.85
CA ASN A 751 6.56 17.82 20.72
C ASN A 751 8.11 17.88 20.76
N PRO A 752 8.76 17.14 21.67
CA PRO A 752 10.22 17.10 21.79
C PRO A 752 10.98 16.62 20.55
N GLU A 753 10.33 15.92 19.60
CA GLU A 753 10.97 15.50 18.34
C GLU A 753 11.06 16.67 17.32
N LEU A 754 10.14 17.64 17.41
CA LEU A 754 10.11 18.83 16.57
C LEU A 754 11.03 19.94 17.10
N VAL A 755 10.94 20.21 18.41
CA VAL A 755 11.57 21.35 19.09
C VAL A 755 12.08 20.93 20.47
N ASP A 756 13.10 21.63 20.96
CA ASP A 756 13.69 21.38 22.28
C ASP A 756 12.92 22.17 23.34
N PHE A 757 12.27 21.46 24.27
CA PHE A 757 11.44 22.08 25.32
C PHE A 757 12.30 22.68 26.45
N ASP A 758 13.57 22.29 26.56
CA ASP A 758 14.52 22.84 27.54
C ASP A 758 15.15 24.16 27.07
N LYS A 759 14.82 24.60 25.86
CA LYS A 759 15.26 25.87 25.27
C LYS A 759 14.05 26.78 25.01
N ARG A 760 14.29 28.09 25.03
CA ARG A 760 13.30 29.05 24.53
C ARG A 760 12.99 28.75 23.08
N LEU A 761 11.72 28.76 22.73
CA LEU A 761 11.23 28.66 21.36
C LEU A 761 10.90 30.06 20.87
N GLU A 762 11.45 30.42 19.71
CA GLU A 762 11.05 31.64 19.00
C GLU A 762 10.18 31.27 17.79
N VAL A 763 8.99 31.89 17.68
CA VAL A 763 8.09 31.69 16.53
C VAL A 763 7.89 33.02 15.81
N HIS A 764 8.25 33.04 14.53
CA HIS A 764 8.00 34.17 13.64
C HIS A 764 6.87 33.84 12.66
N VAL A 765 5.85 34.70 12.62
CA VAL A 765 4.75 34.62 11.66
C VAL A 765 4.80 35.88 10.79
N ASP A 766 4.95 35.72 9.48
CA ASP A 766 5.07 36.82 8.52
C ASP A 766 6.11 37.87 8.93
N ASN A 767 7.31 37.39 9.32
CA ASN A 767 8.45 38.16 9.81
C ASN A 767 8.24 38.93 11.14
N LYS A 768 7.18 38.62 11.89
CA LYS A 768 6.96 39.17 13.23
C LYS A 768 7.07 38.08 14.28
N THR A 769 7.87 38.30 15.34
CA THR A 769 7.92 37.40 16.49
C THR A 769 6.56 37.40 17.19
N ARG A 770 5.92 36.23 17.28
CA ARG A 770 4.63 36.02 17.96
C ARG A 770 4.78 35.24 19.26
N PHE A 771 5.85 34.47 19.41
CA PHE A 771 6.18 33.72 20.61
C PHE A 771 7.68 33.77 20.87
N ASN A 772 8.08 33.93 22.12
CA ASN A 772 9.47 33.84 22.57
C ASN A 772 9.49 33.48 24.07
N ASP A 773 9.27 32.20 24.37
CA ASP A 773 9.32 31.67 25.74
C ASP A 773 9.62 30.17 25.74
N PHE A 774 9.73 29.55 26.91
CA PHE A 774 9.81 28.11 27.08
C PHE A 774 8.45 27.44 26.83
N LEU A 775 8.47 26.31 26.13
CA LEU A 775 7.27 25.47 25.97
C LEU A 775 6.98 24.70 27.26
N ARG A 776 5.69 24.55 27.58
CA ARG A 776 5.23 23.72 28.69
C ARG A 776 4.25 22.66 28.16
N PRO A 777 4.34 21.41 28.63
CA PRO A 777 3.35 20.40 28.28
C PRO A 777 1.93 20.83 28.70
N ASP A 778 0.97 20.64 27.80
CA ASP A 778 -0.45 20.93 27.98
C ASP A 778 -1.26 19.65 27.74
N MET A 779 -1.71 19.06 28.84
CA MET A 779 -2.50 17.82 28.82
C MET A 779 -3.84 18.00 28.09
N LYS A 780 -4.48 19.17 28.22
CA LYS A 780 -5.76 19.44 27.57
C LYS A 780 -5.56 19.53 26.07
N ALA A 781 -4.56 20.28 25.61
CA ALA A 781 -4.25 20.39 24.18
C ALA A 781 -3.91 19.03 23.56
N MET A 782 -3.19 18.16 24.26
CA MET A 782 -2.90 16.79 23.83
C MET A 782 -4.16 15.96 23.69
N LEU A 783 -5.03 15.95 24.72
CA LEU A 783 -6.25 15.17 24.72
C LEU A 783 -7.29 15.69 23.73
N ASP A 784 -7.38 17.00 23.52
CA ASP A 784 -8.24 17.61 22.48
C ASP A 784 -7.82 17.17 21.08
N ASP A 785 -6.52 17.22 20.79
CA ASP A 785 -6.01 16.78 19.49
C ASP A 785 -6.15 15.26 19.28
N PHE A 786 -5.94 14.47 20.34
CA PHE A 786 -6.17 13.03 20.29
C PHE A 786 -7.67 12.69 20.12
N ARG A 787 -8.57 13.42 20.80
CA ARG A 787 -10.03 13.31 20.63
C ARG A 787 -10.44 13.65 19.20
N ASP A 788 -9.87 14.68 18.58
CA ASP A 788 -10.18 15.05 17.19
C ASP A 788 -9.67 14.00 16.18
N ARG A 789 -8.40 13.58 16.30
CA ARG A 789 -7.73 12.80 15.24
C ARG A 789 -7.77 11.28 15.44
N GLY A 790 -7.95 10.81 16.68
CA GLY A 790 -7.81 9.40 17.07
C GLY A 790 -6.40 8.82 16.88
N ASP A 791 -5.39 9.66 16.67
CA ASP A 791 -4.04 9.22 16.29
C ASP A 791 -3.19 8.86 17.50
N ARG A 792 -2.96 7.57 17.72
CA ARG A 792 -2.22 7.04 18.88
C ARG A 792 -0.70 7.19 18.75
N GLN A 793 -0.19 7.32 17.53
CA GLN A 793 1.25 7.28 17.23
C GLN A 793 1.86 8.69 17.22
N LYS A 794 1.11 9.69 16.74
CA LYS A 794 1.55 11.08 16.69
C LYS A 794 0.82 11.91 17.73
N LEU A 795 1.38 12.00 18.92
CA LEU A 795 0.87 12.84 20.00
C LEU A 795 1.70 14.12 20.12
N PHE A 796 1.03 15.20 20.48
CA PHE A 796 1.64 16.52 20.67
C PHE A 796 1.54 16.94 22.13
N ASP A 797 2.62 17.51 22.64
CA ASP A 797 2.75 17.88 24.05
C ASP A 797 2.32 19.32 24.30
N ALA A 798 2.33 20.19 23.28
CA ALA A 798 1.94 21.58 23.41
C ALA A 798 1.23 22.08 22.15
N ARG A 799 0.39 23.11 22.31
CA ARG A 799 -0.25 23.85 21.23
C ARG A 799 0.01 25.35 21.39
N LEU A 800 0.32 26.03 20.29
CA LEU A 800 0.41 27.49 20.22
C LEU A 800 -0.56 28.01 19.16
N ASP A 801 -1.26 29.11 19.46
CA ASP A 801 -2.20 29.78 18.56
C ASP A 801 -1.79 31.25 18.35
N PHE A 802 -1.89 31.76 17.12
CA PHE A 802 -1.43 33.11 16.72
C PHE A 802 -2.37 33.88 15.81
#